data_AF-A0A5P2BRA2-F1
#
_entry.id   AF-A0A5P2BRA2-F1
#
_cell.length_a   1.000
_cell.length_b   1.000
_cell.length_c   1.000
_cell.angle_alpha   90.00
_cell.angle_beta   90.00
_cell.angle_gamma   90.00
#
_symmetry.space_group_name_H-M   'P 1'
#
loop_
_entity.id
_entity.type
_entity.pdbx_description
1 polymer ?
#
loop_
_entity_poly.entity_id
_entity_poly.type
_entity_poly.pdbx_seq_one_letter_code
_entity_poly.pdbx_strand_id
1 'polypeptide(L)'
;MDLRFGDSKPTDEERAAVDAVLGPPGSAWEGAEDRDAADLRWARGGRAARGRRDLLLPGLHALNDRVGWVSEGGLDYLCRRLTVPPAEGYGVATFYSMFSVRPRPATVVRVCTDLVCGGAGLCGEVEARLASVPGVGVEASPCLGLCERGPGAVVVRAGPPAVAFPDPAPPRNHGAPPPGPPPVVLRARPQSPDGLAIPAPPAIGERGPGRSPGSGRGGAGEKTHATLTLAPATPDTLTLAALDPETFSSEAPPAPLPQAGQDTLILLRRIGSVDPASLDDYRAHGGYTALRRAFAIGPAEVIREVTDSGLLGRGGAAFPTGRKWQATAARPEQPHYVVCNADESEPGTFKDRVLMEGDPYALVEAMTVAGYAVGAHRGYLYLRGEYPLALQRLEHAIAQARARGLLGDDVLGQGYAFDIEIRRGAGAYICGEETALFNSIEGYRGEPRSKPPFPVEKGLFGGPTAENNVETLVNVLPILTMGAAAYAAIGTEESTGPKLFCVSGSVARPGVYELPFGATLGELLSLAGKPDNLRAVLLGGAAGGFVRADETDIPLTFEGTRAAGTTLGSGVVLAFDDTVPLPRVLLRIAGFFRDESCGQCVPCRVGTVRQEEALHRIVARTGADAADDIALLRDVGRAMREASICGLGQTAWNAVESAIDRLGAYE
;
A
#
# COMPACT_ATOMS: atom_id res chain seq x y z
N MET A 1 21.08 -1.09 -23.83
CA MET A 1 20.21 0.06 -24.14
C MET A 1 20.99 1.28 -23.68
N ASP A 2 21.65 1.98 -24.59
CA ASP A 2 22.30 3.24 -24.24
C ASP A 2 21.19 4.23 -23.89
N LEU A 3 21.10 4.64 -22.62
CA LEU A 3 20.20 5.70 -22.17
C LEU A 3 20.71 7.03 -22.75
N ARG A 4 20.36 7.29 -24.01
CA ARG A 4 20.41 8.64 -24.57
C ARG A 4 19.13 9.33 -24.15
N PHE A 5 19.10 9.92 -22.96
CA PHE A 5 18.05 10.87 -22.60
C PHE A 5 18.12 12.01 -23.64
N GLY A 6 17.17 12.01 -24.57
CA GLY A 6 17.19 12.85 -25.76
C GLY A 6 16.75 14.30 -25.51
N ASP A 7 16.68 15.10 -26.57
CA ASP A 7 16.10 16.46 -26.54
C ASP A 7 14.56 16.46 -26.42
N SER A 8 13.98 15.37 -25.89
CA SER A 8 12.55 15.13 -25.75
C SER A 8 11.97 16.16 -24.77
N LYS A 9 10.99 16.96 -25.25
CA LYS A 9 10.34 17.98 -24.42
C LYS A 9 9.06 17.43 -23.80
N PRO A 10 8.76 17.75 -22.52
CA PRO A 10 7.47 17.44 -21.93
C PRO A 10 6.34 18.14 -22.69
N THR A 11 5.16 17.54 -22.71
CA THR A 11 3.93 18.21 -23.17
C THR A 11 3.42 19.21 -22.12
N ASP A 12 2.46 20.07 -22.49
CA ASP A 12 1.81 20.98 -21.53
C ASP A 12 1.06 20.21 -20.43
N GLU A 13 0.41 19.10 -20.78
CA GLU A 13 -0.29 18.23 -19.83
C GLU A 13 0.68 17.58 -18.83
N GLU A 14 1.86 17.15 -19.29
CA GLU A 14 2.90 16.58 -18.44
C GLU A 14 3.49 17.62 -17.48
N ARG A 15 3.75 18.83 -17.97
CA ARG A 15 4.17 19.96 -17.12
C ARG A 15 3.13 20.24 -16.05
N ALA A 16 1.87 20.38 -16.45
CA ALA A 16 0.77 20.66 -15.53
C ALA A 16 0.60 19.55 -14.48
N ALA A 17 0.77 18.28 -14.86
CA ALA A 17 0.69 17.15 -13.94
C ALA A 17 1.81 17.19 -12.88
N VAL A 18 3.05 17.43 -13.29
CA VAL A 18 4.19 17.55 -12.37
C VAL A 18 4.06 18.78 -11.48
N ASP A 19 3.62 19.91 -12.04
CA ASP A 19 3.47 21.17 -11.31
C ASP A 19 2.33 21.11 -10.28
N ALA A 20 1.28 20.33 -10.53
CA ALA A 20 0.24 20.08 -9.55
C ALA A 20 0.77 19.39 -8.28
N VAL A 21 1.81 18.57 -8.40
CA VAL A 21 2.46 17.89 -7.26
C VAL A 21 3.53 18.78 -6.63
N LEU A 22 4.34 19.46 -7.44
CA LEU A 22 5.54 20.14 -6.98
C LEU A 22 5.38 21.64 -6.73
N GLY A 23 4.24 22.21 -7.11
CA GLY A 23 4.04 23.65 -7.28
C GLY A 23 4.57 24.16 -8.63
N PRO A 24 4.32 25.43 -8.99
CA PRO A 24 4.92 26.03 -10.18
C PRO A 24 6.46 26.12 -10.06
N PRO A 25 7.22 26.08 -11.17
CA PRO A 25 8.68 26.20 -11.13
C PRO A 25 9.10 27.58 -10.62
N GLY A 26 10.03 27.62 -9.67
CA GLY A 26 10.48 28.88 -9.06
C GLY A 26 11.61 29.58 -9.83
N SER A 27 12.13 28.96 -10.90
CA SER A 27 13.23 29.49 -11.73
C SER A 27 13.35 28.77 -13.07
N ALA A 28 14.12 29.33 -14.01
CA ALA A 28 14.40 28.68 -15.28
C ALA A 28 15.23 27.39 -15.14
N TRP A 29 16.02 27.25 -14.07
CA TRP A 29 16.73 26.00 -13.73
C TRP A 29 15.76 24.86 -13.36
N GLU A 30 14.63 25.23 -12.78
CA GLU A 30 13.51 24.33 -12.49
C GLU A 30 12.53 24.25 -13.67
N GLY A 31 12.81 24.88 -14.81
CA GLY A 31 11.97 24.80 -16.01
C GLY A 31 10.88 25.85 -16.13
N ALA A 32 10.98 26.98 -15.40
CA ALA A 32 10.20 28.18 -15.74
C ALA A 32 10.63 28.71 -17.12
N GLU A 33 9.68 29.28 -17.86
CA GLU A 33 9.93 29.76 -19.24
C GLU A 33 10.84 30.99 -19.27
N ASP A 34 10.75 31.86 -18.25
CA ASP A 34 11.50 33.10 -18.16
C ASP A 34 12.78 32.93 -17.32
N ARG A 35 13.92 33.35 -17.87
CA ARG A 35 15.20 33.49 -17.14
C ARG A 35 15.27 34.86 -16.48
N ASP A 36 15.37 34.90 -15.15
CA ASP A 36 15.60 36.15 -14.42
C ASP A 36 17.10 36.49 -14.29
N ALA A 37 17.41 37.70 -13.82
CA ALA A 37 18.81 38.14 -13.63
C ALA A 37 19.55 37.38 -12.52
N ALA A 38 18.84 36.62 -11.69
CA ALA A 38 19.37 35.81 -10.62
C ALA A 38 19.77 34.43 -11.17
N ASP A 39 18.98 33.85 -12.06
CA ASP A 39 19.24 32.57 -12.76
C ASP A 39 20.53 32.63 -13.60
N LEU A 40 20.95 33.81 -14.04
CA LEU A 40 22.22 34.04 -14.72
C LEU A 40 23.45 34.09 -13.78
N ARG A 41 23.24 34.24 -12.47
CA ARG A 41 24.32 34.47 -11.48
C ARG A 41 24.51 33.30 -10.51
N TRP A 42 23.46 32.55 -10.21
CA TRP A 42 23.52 31.37 -9.35
C TRP A 42 22.59 30.27 -9.86
N ALA A 43 22.97 29.01 -9.63
CA ALA A 43 22.10 27.88 -9.91
C ALA A 43 21.15 27.65 -8.72
N ARG A 44 19.85 27.51 -9.00
CA ARG A 44 18.88 27.01 -8.02
C ARG A 44 18.83 25.49 -8.12
N GLY A 45 19.51 24.83 -7.18
CA GLY A 45 19.71 23.39 -7.15
C GLY A 45 20.64 23.06 -5.99
N GLY A 46 20.09 22.52 -4.91
CA GLY A 46 20.78 22.47 -3.62
C GLY A 46 20.26 21.38 -2.70
N ARG A 47 20.59 21.44 -1.41
CA ARG A 47 20.12 20.46 -0.42
C ARG A 47 18.59 20.46 -0.31
N ALA A 48 17.93 21.61 -0.42
CA ALA A 48 16.48 21.73 -0.33
C ALA A 48 15.76 20.99 -1.48
N ALA A 49 16.23 21.15 -2.73
CA ALA A 49 15.66 20.42 -3.88
C ALA A 49 15.92 18.90 -3.77
N ARG A 50 17.14 18.51 -3.38
CA ARG A 50 17.49 17.09 -3.11
C ARG A 50 16.71 16.48 -1.94
N GLY A 51 16.25 17.31 -1.00
CA GLY A 51 15.42 16.91 0.13
C GLY A 51 13.96 16.63 -0.24
N ARG A 52 13.56 16.82 -1.51
CA ARG A 52 12.22 16.52 -2.04
C ARG A 52 12.19 15.29 -2.94
N ARG A 53 13.26 14.47 -2.94
CA ARG A 53 13.34 13.26 -3.77
C ARG A 53 12.14 12.34 -3.57
N ASP A 54 11.64 12.31 -2.35
CA ASP A 54 10.50 11.52 -1.90
C ASP A 54 9.19 11.82 -2.67
N LEU A 55 9.13 12.98 -3.36
CA LEU A 55 8.05 13.34 -4.29
C LEU A 55 8.20 12.75 -5.69
N LEU A 56 9.27 11.98 -5.98
CA LEU A 56 9.46 11.33 -7.28
C LEU A 56 8.33 10.33 -7.58
N LEU A 57 7.98 9.46 -6.63
CA LEU A 57 6.91 8.48 -6.82
C LEU A 57 5.54 9.17 -7.02
N PRO A 58 5.13 10.16 -6.20
CA PRO A 58 3.97 11.00 -6.48
C PRO A 58 3.99 11.67 -7.86
N GLY A 59 5.13 12.21 -8.29
CA GLY A 59 5.28 12.83 -9.62
C GLY A 59 5.10 11.83 -10.76
N LEU A 60 5.61 10.60 -10.61
CA LEU A 60 5.40 9.52 -11.58
C LEU A 60 3.93 9.11 -11.66
N HIS A 61 3.23 9.05 -10.52
CA HIS A 61 1.78 8.86 -10.51
C HIS A 61 1.07 9.98 -11.26
N ALA A 62 1.40 11.24 -11.01
CA ALA A 62 0.75 12.36 -11.70
C ALA A 62 0.93 12.29 -13.23
N LEU A 63 2.14 11.99 -13.71
CA LEU A 63 2.39 11.78 -15.14
C LEU A 63 1.57 10.61 -15.70
N ASN A 64 1.65 9.46 -15.04
CA ASN A 64 0.99 8.24 -15.46
C ASN A 64 -0.54 8.36 -15.45
N ASP A 65 -1.11 9.00 -14.45
CA ASP A 65 -2.56 9.18 -14.28
C ASP A 65 -3.09 10.22 -15.26
N ARG A 66 -2.29 11.23 -15.61
CA ARG A 66 -2.64 12.25 -16.60
C ARG A 66 -2.60 11.74 -18.03
N VAL A 67 -1.47 11.17 -18.45
CA VAL A 67 -1.17 10.87 -19.86
C VAL A 67 -1.34 9.38 -20.17
N GLY A 68 -1.40 8.54 -19.14
CA GLY A 68 -1.46 7.10 -19.27
C GLY A 68 -0.09 6.46 -19.30
N TRP A 69 1.01 7.18 -19.36
CA TRP A 69 2.35 6.60 -19.31
C TRP A 69 3.36 7.67 -18.88
N VAL A 70 4.59 7.24 -18.58
CA VAL A 70 5.70 8.12 -18.21
C VAL A 70 6.58 8.30 -19.46
N SER A 71 6.39 9.41 -20.17
CA SER A 71 7.22 9.74 -21.33
C SER A 71 8.63 10.17 -20.91
N GLU A 72 9.57 10.12 -21.86
CA GLU A 72 10.93 10.61 -21.65
C GLU A 72 10.93 12.11 -21.29
N GLY A 73 10.17 12.93 -22.01
CA GLY A 73 10.07 14.37 -21.75
C GLY A 73 9.44 14.69 -20.39
N GLY A 74 8.37 13.98 -20.00
CA GLY A 74 7.73 14.11 -18.70
C GLY A 74 8.64 13.66 -17.55
N LEU A 75 9.34 12.53 -17.72
CA LEU A 75 10.32 12.03 -16.76
C LEU A 75 11.48 13.01 -16.58
N ASP A 76 12.03 13.53 -17.66
CA ASP A 76 13.14 14.49 -17.63
C ASP A 76 12.72 15.79 -16.95
N TYR A 77 11.49 16.25 -17.21
CA TYR A 77 10.93 17.40 -16.50
C TYR A 77 10.86 17.15 -14.99
N LEU A 78 10.25 16.04 -14.57
CA LEU A 78 10.13 15.67 -13.16
C LEU A 78 11.51 15.52 -12.49
N CYS A 79 12.43 14.82 -13.15
CA CYS A 79 13.80 14.62 -12.67
C CYS A 79 14.54 15.95 -12.51
N ARG A 80 14.41 16.86 -13.48
CA ARG A 80 14.96 18.22 -13.40
C ARG A 80 14.38 18.98 -12.21
N ARG A 81 13.05 18.93 -12.00
CA ARG A 81 12.37 19.60 -10.87
C ARG A 81 12.84 19.10 -9.51
N LEU A 82 13.17 17.82 -9.41
CA LEU A 82 13.59 17.18 -8.16
C LEU A 82 15.11 17.08 -7.99
N THR A 83 15.90 17.53 -8.98
CA THR A 83 17.35 17.32 -9.01
C THR A 83 17.72 15.83 -8.88
N VAL A 84 16.92 14.95 -9.49
CA VAL A 84 17.16 13.50 -9.57
C VAL A 84 17.81 13.21 -10.92
N PRO A 85 18.89 12.40 -10.99
CA PRO A 85 19.43 11.98 -12.28
C PRO A 85 18.37 11.20 -13.10
N PRO A 86 18.13 11.52 -14.38
CA PRO A 86 17.13 10.81 -15.19
C PRO A 86 17.30 9.29 -15.22
N ALA A 87 18.55 8.78 -15.19
CA ALA A 87 18.84 7.35 -15.11
C ALA A 87 18.27 6.71 -13.83
N GLU A 88 18.34 7.41 -12.69
CA GLU A 88 17.73 6.93 -11.45
C GLU A 88 16.20 7.03 -11.52
N GLY A 89 15.67 8.15 -12.04
CA GLY A 89 14.23 8.31 -12.26
C GLY A 89 13.64 7.21 -13.13
N TYR A 90 14.34 6.85 -14.21
CA TYR A 90 13.98 5.73 -15.09
C TYR A 90 14.05 4.39 -14.36
N GLY A 91 15.09 4.16 -13.56
CA GLY A 91 15.22 2.96 -12.73
C GLY A 91 14.07 2.80 -11.73
N VAL A 92 13.55 3.90 -11.18
CA VAL A 92 12.36 3.91 -10.32
C VAL A 92 11.10 3.65 -11.14
N ALA A 93 10.90 4.38 -12.24
CA ALA A 93 9.71 4.24 -13.09
C ALA A 93 9.55 2.83 -13.67
N THR A 94 10.64 2.15 -14.00
CA THR A 94 10.63 0.78 -14.55
C THR A 94 10.52 -0.32 -13.49
N PHE A 95 10.64 0.01 -12.21
CA PHE A 95 10.54 -0.96 -11.12
C PHE A 95 9.09 -1.33 -10.80
N TYR A 96 8.15 -0.39 -10.97
CA TYR A 96 6.77 -0.54 -10.53
C TYR A 96 5.84 -0.94 -11.69
N SER A 97 5.02 -1.97 -11.48
CA SER A 97 4.20 -2.57 -12.55
C SER A 97 3.06 -1.68 -13.07
N MET A 98 2.62 -0.68 -12.29
CA MET A 98 1.55 0.24 -12.68
C MET A 98 2.03 1.35 -13.62
N PHE A 99 3.34 1.61 -13.67
CA PHE A 99 3.92 2.58 -14.59
C PHE A 99 4.30 1.91 -15.91
N SER A 100 4.08 2.63 -16.99
CA SER A 100 4.61 2.27 -18.29
C SER A 100 5.57 3.36 -18.77
N VAL A 101 6.79 2.99 -19.12
CA VAL A 101 7.75 3.87 -19.83
C VAL A 101 7.66 3.71 -21.34
N ARG A 102 6.65 2.96 -21.81
CA ARG A 102 6.29 2.82 -23.23
C ARG A 102 4.90 3.43 -23.44
N PRO A 103 4.62 4.01 -24.61
CA PRO A 103 3.27 4.47 -24.93
C PRO A 103 2.26 3.34 -24.72
N ARG A 104 1.20 3.60 -23.96
CA ARG A 104 0.10 2.65 -23.74
C ARG A 104 -1.24 3.34 -24.02
N PRO A 105 -2.31 2.56 -24.26
CA PRO A 105 -3.64 3.11 -24.47
C PRO A 105 -4.12 3.91 -23.25
N ALA A 106 -4.97 4.91 -23.48
CA ALA A 106 -5.47 5.80 -22.43
C ALA A 106 -6.32 5.05 -21.39
N THR A 107 -6.97 3.95 -21.77
CA THR A 107 -7.66 3.06 -20.84
C THR A 107 -6.99 1.70 -20.81
N VAL A 108 -6.71 1.18 -19.61
CA VAL A 108 -6.10 -0.14 -19.39
C VAL A 108 -6.97 -0.95 -18.45
N VAL A 109 -7.33 -2.16 -18.88
CA VAL A 109 -8.03 -3.16 -18.09
C VAL A 109 -7.02 -4.17 -17.57
N ARG A 110 -6.78 -4.17 -16.26
CA ARG A 110 -5.88 -5.09 -15.57
C ARG A 110 -6.71 -6.23 -14.96
N VAL A 111 -6.58 -7.44 -15.48
CA VAL A 111 -7.35 -8.61 -15.01
C VAL A 111 -6.49 -9.45 -14.08
N CYS A 112 -6.96 -9.70 -12.85
CA CYS A 112 -6.26 -10.58 -11.91
C CYS A 112 -6.17 -12.00 -12.48
N THR A 113 -4.97 -12.54 -12.55
CA THR A 113 -4.71 -13.92 -13.01
C THR A 113 -4.13 -14.82 -11.93
N ASP A 114 -4.23 -14.36 -10.67
CA ASP A 114 -3.65 -15.02 -9.50
C ASP A 114 -4.54 -16.15 -8.95
N LEU A 115 -4.08 -16.80 -7.87
CA LEU A 115 -4.56 -18.11 -7.37
C LEU A 115 -6.08 -18.29 -7.40
N VAL A 116 -6.86 -17.36 -6.84
CA VAL A 116 -8.33 -17.47 -6.72
C VAL A 116 -9.07 -17.05 -7.99
N CYS A 117 -8.58 -16.04 -8.70
CA CYS A 117 -9.30 -15.48 -9.85
C CYS A 117 -9.25 -16.41 -11.07
N GLY A 118 -8.45 -17.46 -11.00
CA GLY A 118 -8.19 -18.36 -12.11
C GLY A 118 -7.29 -17.69 -13.15
N GLY A 119 -6.51 -18.50 -13.88
CA GLY A 119 -5.54 -17.96 -14.85
C GLY A 119 -6.19 -17.29 -16.07
N ALA A 120 -5.37 -17.07 -17.12
CA ALA A 120 -5.60 -16.21 -18.29
C ALA A 120 -6.93 -16.30 -19.10
N GLY A 121 -7.89 -17.17 -18.75
CA GLY A 121 -9.15 -17.34 -19.49
C GLY A 121 -9.99 -16.06 -19.59
N LEU A 122 -10.29 -15.42 -18.45
CA LEU A 122 -11.00 -14.13 -18.43
C LEU A 122 -10.22 -13.03 -19.14
N CYS A 123 -8.90 -12.97 -18.91
CA CYS A 123 -8.03 -11.98 -19.54
C CYS A 123 -8.06 -12.09 -21.07
N GLY A 124 -7.89 -13.30 -21.60
CA GLY A 124 -7.89 -13.56 -23.05
C GLY A 124 -9.25 -13.31 -23.71
N GLU A 125 -10.35 -13.62 -23.01
CA GLU A 125 -11.69 -13.30 -23.53
C GLU A 125 -11.95 -11.79 -23.59
N VAL A 126 -11.56 -11.05 -22.54
CA VAL A 126 -11.69 -9.59 -22.50
C VAL A 126 -10.79 -8.92 -23.53
N GLU A 127 -9.56 -9.42 -23.70
CA GLU A 127 -8.64 -8.98 -24.75
C GLU A 127 -9.24 -9.18 -26.14
N ALA A 128 -9.83 -10.35 -26.42
CA ALA A 128 -10.47 -10.62 -27.70
C ALA A 128 -11.67 -9.68 -27.98
N ARG A 129 -12.47 -9.35 -26.95
CA ARG A 129 -13.62 -8.43 -27.08
C ARG A 129 -13.20 -6.98 -27.30
N LEU A 130 -12.11 -6.56 -26.67
CA LEU A 130 -11.61 -5.18 -26.73
C LEU A 130 -10.58 -4.95 -27.83
N ALA A 131 -10.14 -5.99 -28.56
CA ALA A 131 -9.10 -5.91 -29.59
C ALA A 131 -9.39 -4.87 -30.69
N SER A 132 -10.66 -4.65 -31.04
CA SER A 132 -11.06 -3.64 -32.04
C SER A 132 -11.40 -2.27 -31.46
N VAL A 133 -11.33 -2.09 -30.13
CA VAL A 133 -11.69 -0.84 -29.46
C VAL A 133 -10.45 0.06 -29.38
N PRO A 134 -10.42 1.20 -30.08
CA PRO A 134 -9.26 2.08 -30.08
C PRO A 134 -9.06 2.73 -28.70
N GLY A 135 -7.82 2.81 -28.25
CA GLY A 135 -7.46 3.49 -26.99
C GLY A 135 -7.70 2.66 -25.73
N VAL A 136 -7.98 1.36 -25.88
CA VAL A 136 -8.12 0.41 -24.76
C VAL A 136 -7.06 -0.68 -24.86
N GLY A 137 -6.40 -1.00 -23.74
CA GLY A 137 -5.49 -2.13 -23.59
C GLY A 137 -5.97 -3.08 -22.50
N VAL A 138 -5.58 -4.34 -22.59
CA VAL A 138 -5.86 -5.38 -21.59
C VAL A 138 -4.54 -6.00 -21.16
N GLU A 139 -4.34 -6.17 -19.86
CA GLU A 139 -3.14 -6.80 -19.32
C GLU A 139 -3.47 -7.70 -18.11
N ALA A 140 -2.63 -8.71 -17.91
CA ALA A 140 -2.70 -9.54 -16.71
C ALA A 140 -2.17 -8.75 -15.50
N SER A 141 -2.75 -9.02 -14.33
CA SER A 141 -2.36 -8.42 -13.06
C SER A 141 -2.12 -9.52 -12.02
N PRO A 142 -1.18 -9.31 -11.07
CA PRO A 142 -1.09 -10.11 -9.85
C PRO A 142 -2.33 -9.91 -8.97
N CYS A 143 -2.35 -10.54 -7.79
CA CYS A 143 -3.43 -10.42 -6.83
C CYS A 143 -3.84 -8.96 -6.54
N LEU A 144 -5.08 -8.62 -6.88
CA LEU A 144 -5.69 -7.32 -6.61
C LEU A 144 -6.32 -7.22 -5.20
N GLY A 145 -6.12 -8.24 -4.36
CA GLY A 145 -6.70 -8.31 -3.01
C GLY A 145 -8.23 -8.33 -3.03
N LEU A 146 -8.84 -9.06 -3.98
CA LEU A 146 -10.29 -9.23 -4.18
C LEU A 146 -10.70 -10.71 -4.13
N CYS A 147 -9.88 -11.54 -3.47
CA CYS A 147 -10.01 -13.00 -3.49
C CYS A 147 -11.34 -13.49 -2.90
N GLU A 148 -11.99 -12.70 -2.06
CA GLU A 148 -13.31 -13.03 -1.54
C GLU A 148 -14.48 -12.83 -2.52
N ARG A 149 -14.18 -12.25 -3.69
CA ARG A 149 -15.14 -11.95 -4.77
C ARG A 149 -14.63 -12.33 -6.15
N GLY A 150 -13.55 -13.10 -6.21
CA GLY A 150 -12.86 -13.40 -7.46
C GLY A 150 -13.82 -13.97 -8.53
N PRO A 151 -13.55 -13.72 -9.83
CA PRO A 151 -12.40 -13.00 -10.39
C PRO A 151 -12.44 -11.49 -10.16
N GLY A 152 -11.26 -10.86 -10.03
CA GLY A 152 -11.12 -9.41 -9.83
C GLY A 152 -10.42 -8.70 -10.99
N ALA A 153 -10.73 -7.43 -11.20
CA ALA A 153 -10.06 -6.59 -12.20
C ALA A 153 -10.04 -5.10 -11.79
N VAL A 154 -9.08 -4.36 -12.32
CA VAL A 154 -8.98 -2.90 -12.18
C VAL A 154 -8.99 -2.26 -13.57
N VAL A 155 -9.83 -1.24 -13.76
CA VAL A 155 -9.85 -0.42 -14.98
C VAL A 155 -9.28 0.95 -14.65
N VAL A 156 -8.23 1.35 -15.36
CA VAL A 156 -7.59 2.67 -15.21
C VAL A 156 -7.79 3.44 -16.50
N ARG A 157 -8.35 4.65 -16.41
CA ARG A 157 -8.42 5.63 -17.50
C ARG A 157 -7.55 6.83 -17.14
N ALA A 158 -6.62 7.17 -18.02
CA ALA A 158 -5.85 8.40 -17.93
C ALA A 158 -6.66 9.61 -18.36
N GLY A 159 -6.39 10.75 -17.73
CA GLY A 159 -7.04 12.03 -18.04
C GLY A 159 -6.78 13.09 -16.98
N PRO A 160 -7.36 14.29 -17.13
CA PRO A 160 -7.38 15.29 -16.05
C PRO A 160 -8.10 14.75 -14.82
N PRO A 161 -7.71 15.17 -13.60
CA PRO A 161 -8.39 14.74 -12.37
C PRO A 161 -9.86 15.17 -12.39
N ALA A 162 -10.76 14.31 -11.89
CA ALA A 162 -12.20 14.57 -11.86
C ALA A 162 -12.59 15.77 -10.96
N VAL A 163 -11.75 16.11 -9.97
CA VAL A 163 -11.92 17.26 -9.09
C VAL A 163 -10.57 18.01 -9.02
N ALA A 164 -10.59 19.33 -9.14
CA ALA A 164 -9.40 20.15 -8.92
C ALA A 164 -8.95 19.98 -7.46
N PHE A 165 -7.69 19.57 -7.25
CA PHE A 165 -7.12 19.52 -5.91
C PHE A 165 -7.19 20.91 -5.26
N PRO A 166 -7.55 21.03 -3.97
CA PRO A 166 -7.21 22.25 -3.24
C PRO A 166 -5.69 22.46 -3.34
N ASP A 167 -5.24 23.72 -3.40
CA ASP A 167 -3.82 24.06 -3.49
C ASP A 167 -2.99 23.18 -2.55
N PRO A 168 -1.93 22.52 -3.03
CA PRO A 168 -1.09 21.71 -2.17
C PRO A 168 -0.62 22.60 -1.02
N ALA A 169 -0.83 22.14 0.22
CA ALA A 169 -0.23 22.80 1.37
C ALA A 169 1.27 22.98 1.08
N PRO A 170 1.84 24.17 1.34
CA PRO A 170 3.23 24.44 0.97
C PRO A 170 4.12 23.32 1.53
N PRO A 171 5.08 22.81 0.74
CA PRO A 171 5.91 21.69 1.15
C PRO A 171 6.56 22.04 2.50
N ARG A 172 6.10 21.39 3.57
CA ARG A 172 6.69 21.56 4.89
C ARG A 172 8.03 20.84 4.85
N ASN A 173 9.10 21.62 4.98
CA ASN A 173 10.48 21.18 4.85
C ASN A 173 10.71 19.92 5.71
N HIS A 174 10.91 18.76 5.07
CA HIS A 174 10.98 17.41 5.69
C HIS A 174 12.16 17.21 6.67
N GLY A 175 12.93 18.26 6.95
CA GLY A 175 14.05 18.25 7.89
C GLY A 175 14.24 19.56 8.68
N ALA A 176 13.21 20.41 8.80
CA ALA A 176 13.31 21.55 9.70
C ALA A 176 12.96 21.13 11.15
N PRO A 177 13.81 21.46 12.15
CA PRO A 177 13.43 21.28 13.55
C PRO A 177 12.17 22.09 13.88
N PRO A 178 11.38 21.69 14.89
CA PRO A 178 10.19 22.44 15.31
C PRO A 178 10.56 23.90 15.61
N PRO A 179 9.62 24.85 15.43
CA PRO A 179 9.89 26.25 15.73
C PRO A 179 10.33 26.37 17.20
N GLY A 180 11.53 26.92 17.40
CA GLY A 180 12.03 27.23 18.74
C GLY A 180 11.14 28.25 19.45
N PRO A 181 11.29 28.42 20.77
CA PRO A 181 10.53 29.42 21.52
C PRO A 181 10.71 30.82 20.90
N PRO A 182 9.67 31.68 20.93
CA PRO A 182 9.70 32.96 20.26
C PRO A 182 10.89 33.80 20.76
N PRO A 183 11.61 34.50 19.85
CA PRO A 183 12.76 35.29 20.24
C PRO A 183 12.32 36.41 21.19
N VAL A 184 13.08 36.54 22.29
CA VAL A 184 12.99 37.68 23.21
C VAL A 184 13.21 38.96 22.41
N VAL A 185 12.19 39.80 22.35
CA VAL A 185 12.22 41.10 21.66
C VAL A 185 13.22 42.02 22.36
N LEU A 186 14.45 42.09 21.84
CA LEU A 186 15.39 43.15 22.20
C LEU A 186 14.94 44.46 21.53
N ARG A 187 14.57 45.43 22.37
CA ARG A 187 14.14 46.78 21.95
C ARG A 187 15.17 47.44 21.03
N ALA A 188 14.68 47.94 19.89
CA ALA A 188 15.44 48.69 18.91
C ALA A 188 16.03 50.00 19.48
N ARG A 189 17.24 50.34 19.03
CA ARG A 189 17.84 51.68 19.18
C ARG A 189 17.39 52.60 18.04
N PRO A 190 17.37 53.94 18.22
CA PRO A 190 16.74 54.88 17.29
C PRO A 190 17.56 55.10 16.02
N GLN A 191 16.86 55.28 14.91
CA GLN A 191 17.40 55.67 13.60
C GLN A 191 17.78 57.15 13.57
N SER A 192 18.89 57.46 12.89
CA SER A 192 19.25 58.79 12.39
C SER A 192 18.70 59.00 10.97
N PRO A 193 18.46 60.26 10.56
CA PRO A 193 17.64 60.62 9.39
C PRO A 193 18.46 60.63 8.09
N ASP A 194 17.74 60.64 6.97
CA ASP A 194 18.13 60.81 5.55
C ASP A 194 17.67 59.56 4.76
N GLY A 195 16.57 59.53 4.00
CA GLY A 195 15.83 60.59 3.32
C GLY A 195 15.92 60.41 1.81
N LEU A 196 15.29 59.37 1.23
CA LEU A 196 15.06 59.26 -0.22
C LEU A 196 13.79 58.42 -0.49
N ALA A 197 12.80 59.07 -1.14
CA ALA A 197 11.49 58.54 -1.45
C ALA A 197 11.44 57.85 -2.83
N ILE A 198 10.64 56.79 -2.97
CA ILE A 198 10.30 56.13 -4.24
C ILE A 198 8.76 56.12 -4.39
N PRO A 199 8.20 56.52 -5.55
CA PRO A 199 6.75 56.76 -5.71
C PRO A 199 5.94 55.49 -6.01
N ALA A 200 4.66 55.52 -5.64
CA ALA A 200 3.69 54.45 -5.84
C ALA A 200 3.12 54.41 -7.28
N PRO A 201 2.82 53.22 -7.84
CA PRO A 201 2.08 53.08 -9.10
C PRO A 201 0.55 53.19 -8.91
N PRO A 202 -0.22 53.49 -9.98
CA PRO A 202 -1.59 53.98 -9.90
C PRO A 202 -2.64 52.88 -9.79
N ALA A 203 -3.79 53.23 -9.21
CA ALA A 203 -5.01 52.44 -9.20
C ALA A 203 -5.64 52.40 -10.60
N ILE A 204 -6.11 51.22 -11.03
CA ILE A 204 -6.89 51.05 -12.26
C ILE A 204 -8.24 50.44 -11.89
N GLY A 205 -9.29 51.10 -12.37
CA GLY A 205 -10.67 50.95 -11.92
C GLY A 205 -11.43 49.76 -12.51
N GLU A 206 -12.56 49.50 -11.85
CA GLU A 206 -13.63 48.58 -12.21
C GLU A 206 -14.16 48.82 -13.63
N ARG A 207 -14.44 47.73 -14.35
CA ARG A 207 -15.36 47.72 -15.51
C ARG A 207 -16.36 46.58 -15.36
N GLY A 208 -17.64 46.94 -15.51
CA GLY A 208 -18.80 46.07 -15.40
C GLY A 208 -19.02 45.10 -16.58
N PRO A 209 -20.18 44.41 -16.60
CA PRO A 209 -20.35 43.08 -17.19
C PRO A 209 -20.60 43.13 -18.70
N GLY A 210 -19.86 42.31 -19.46
CA GLY A 210 -19.93 42.24 -20.92
C GLY A 210 -20.14 40.82 -21.44
N ARG A 211 -21.41 40.48 -21.68
CA ARG A 211 -21.97 39.54 -22.69
C ARG A 211 -21.16 38.31 -23.13
N SER A 212 -21.70 37.14 -22.79
CA SER A 212 -21.47 35.84 -23.43
C SER A 212 -21.77 35.86 -24.94
N PRO A 213 -20.96 35.20 -25.78
CA PRO A 213 -21.39 34.72 -27.08
C PRO A 213 -21.57 33.20 -27.08
N GLY A 214 -22.81 32.78 -27.35
CA GLY A 214 -23.09 31.77 -28.37
C GLY A 214 -22.69 30.33 -28.09
N SER A 215 -23.65 29.56 -27.60
CA SER A 215 -23.80 28.12 -27.80
C SER A 215 -23.56 27.72 -29.27
N GLY A 216 -22.63 26.79 -29.50
CA GLY A 216 -22.43 26.19 -30.82
C GLY A 216 -21.43 25.05 -30.82
N ARG A 217 -21.96 23.83 -30.95
CA ARG A 217 -21.32 22.52 -31.24
C ARG A 217 -20.77 21.75 -30.04
N GLY A 218 -21.46 20.66 -29.72
CA GLY A 218 -21.02 19.65 -28.75
C GLY A 218 -19.68 19.05 -29.17
N GLY A 219 -18.65 19.33 -28.38
CA GLY A 219 -17.44 18.52 -28.31
C GLY A 219 -17.64 17.45 -27.25
N ALA A 220 -17.18 16.23 -27.53
CA ALA A 220 -17.01 15.21 -26.51
C ALA A 220 -16.22 15.83 -25.35
N GLY A 221 -16.79 15.82 -24.14
CA GLY A 221 -16.10 16.31 -22.95
C GLY A 221 -14.75 15.60 -22.79
N GLU A 222 -13.74 16.32 -22.33
CA GLU A 222 -12.45 15.75 -22.00
C GLU A 222 -12.65 14.67 -20.94
N LYS A 223 -12.30 13.41 -21.27
CA LYS A 223 -12.55 12.26 -20.40
C LYS A 223 -11.64 12.35 -19.18
N THR A 224 -12.21 12.27 -17.98
CA THR A 224 -11.48 12.41 -16.72
C THR A 224 -10.70 11.14 -16.34
N HIS A 225 -9.69 11.31 -15.48
CA HIS A 225 -9.01 10.20 -14.83
C HIS A 225 -9.99 9.40 -13.97
N ALA A 226 -9.97 8.08 -14.12
CA ALA A 226 -10.78 7.18 -13.32
C ALA A 226 -10.01 5.89 -13.02
N THR A 227 -10.15 5.38 -11.79
CA THR A 227 -9.67 4.05 -11.41
C THR A 227 -10.83 3.29 -10.76
N LEU A 228 -11.21 2.17 -11.36
CA LEU A 228 -12.34 1.35 -10.93
C LEU A 228 -11.88 -0.05 -10.57
N THR A 229 -12.45 -0.60 -9.51
CA THR A 229 -12.22 -1.99 -9.10
C THR A 229 -13.51 -2.78 -9.26
N LEU A 230 -13.44 -3.95 -9.91
CA LEU A 230 -14.59 -4.79 -10.23
C LEU A 230 -14.36 -6.21 -9.71
N ALA A 231 -15.31 -6.71 -8.91
CA ALA A 231 -15.35 -8.08 -8.45
C ALA A 231 -16.80 -8.47 -8.03
N PRO A 232 -17.40 -9.56 -8.55
CA PRO A 232 -16.83 -10.44 -9.58
C PRO A 232 -16.76 -9.73 -10.94
N ALA A 233 -15.62 -9.85 -11.59
CA ALA A 233 -15.39 -9.32 -12.92
C ALA A 233 -15.86 -10.33 -13.97
N THR A 234 -16.69 -9.87 -14.90
CA THR A 234 -17.14 -10.62 -16.08
C THR A 234 -16.67 -9.94 -17.37
N PRO A 235 -16.61 -10.67 -18.49
CA PRO A 235 -16.29 -10.06 -19.78
C PRO A 235 -17.18 -8.87 -20.14
N ASP A 236 -18.49 -8.95 -19.85
CA ASP A 236 -19.46 -7.88 -20.14
C ASP A 236 -19.21 -6.65 -19.26
N THR A 237 -19.06 -6.84 -17.94
CA THR A 237 -18.81 -5.72 -17.01
C THR A 237 -17.49 -5.02 -17.32
N LEU A 238 -16.45 -5.76 -17.72
CA LEU A 238 -15.15 -5.17 -18.05
C LEU A 238 -15.17 -4.43 -19.38
N THR A 239 -15.90 -4.96 -20.36
CA THR A 239 -16.09 -4.27 -21.65
C THR A 239 -16.81 -2.94 -21.44
N LEU A 240 -17.89 -2.93 -20.63
CA LEU A 240 -18.62 -1.71 -20.32
C LEU A 240 -17.76 -0.71 -19.54
N ALA A 241 -17.04 -1.16 -18.50
CA ALA A 241 -16.20 -0.30 -17.68
C ALA A 241 -15.02 0.31 -18.46
N ALA A 242 -14.47 -0.41 -19.44
CA ALA A 242 -13.42 0.13 -20.32
C ALA A 242 -13.95 1.27 -21.21
N LEU A 243 -15.16 1.09 -21.75
CA LEU A 243 -15.79 2.07 -22.64
C LEU A 243 -16.30 3.29 -21.88
N ASP A 244 -16.96 3.06 -20.74
CA ASP A 244 -17.67 4.08 -19.98
C ASP A 244 -17.57 3.88 -18.45
N PRO A 245 -16.38 4.13 -17.85
CA PRO A 245 -16.14 3.96 -16.42
C PRO A 245 -17.02 4.86 -15.55
N GLU A 246 -17.49 6.00 -16.08
CA GLU A 246 -18.31 6.96 -15.34
C GLU A 246 -19.72 6.42 -15.04
N THR A 247 -20.16 5.37 -15.75
CA THR A 247 -21.43 4.68 -15.48
C THR A 247 -21.40 3.79 -14.25
N PHE A 248 -20.21 3.51 -13.71
CA PHE A 248 -20.03 2.70 -12.52
C PHE A 248 -20.00 3.59 -11.28
N SER A 249 -20.71 3.16 -10.22
CA SER A 249 -20.58 3.78 -8.91
C SER A 249 -19.14 3.66 -8.43
N SER A 250 -18.60 4.75 -7.85
CA SER A 250 -17.34 4.70 -7.12
C SER A 250 -17.45 3.89 -5.82
N GLU A 251 -18.67 3.69 -5.30
CA GLU A 251 -18.93 2.81 -4.17
C GLU A 251 -19.04 1.36 -4.64
N ALA A 252 -17.93 0.62 -4.51
CA ALA A 252 -17.96 -0.82 -4.65
C ALA A 252 -18.92 -1.43 -3.60
N PRO A 253 -19.58 -2.58 -3.90
CA PRO A 253 -20.41 -3.26 -2.91
C PRO A 253 -19.58 -3.53 -1.63
N PRO A 254 -20.20 -3.52 -0.43
CA PRO A 254 -19.50 -3.72 0.83
C PRO A 254 -18.97 -5.15 0.96
N ALA A 255 -17.69 -5.29 1.34
CA ALA A 255 -16.98 -6.58 1.40
C ALA A 255 -17.82 -7.68 2.07
N PRO A 256 -17.77 -8.94 1.59
CA PRO A 256 -18.50 -10.03 2.22
C PRO A 256 -17.94 -10.23 3.63
N LEU A 257 -18.80 -10.03 4.62
CA LEU A 257 -18.51 -10.21 6.03
C LEU A 257 -19.46 -11.28 6.58
N PRO A 258 -19.08 -12.56 6.53
CA PRO A 258 -19.97 -13.66 6.93
C PRO A 258 -20.42 -13.61 8.39
N GLN A 259 -19.66 -12.91 9.24
CA GLN A 259 -19.96 -12.70 10.65
C GLN A 259 -20.60 -11.33 10.96
N ALA A 260 -20.97 -10.52 9.96
CA ALA A 260 -21.52 -9.18 10.19
C ALA A 260 -22.70 -9.19 11.17
N GLY A 261 -22.68 -8.24 12.12
CA GLY A 261 -23.70 -8.10 13.16
C GLY A 261 -23.57 -9.06 14.35
N GLN A 262 -22.52 -9.90 14.43
CA GLN A 262 -22.26 -10.70 15.62
C GLN A 262 -21.62 -9.85 16.74
N ASP A 263 -22.20 -9.91 17.94
CA ASP A 263 -21.74 -9.15 19.12
C ASP A 263 -20.32 -9.54 19.59
N THR A 264 -19.83 -10.71 19.17
CA THR A 264 -18.49 -11.20 19.51
C THR A 264 -17.37 -10.52 18.73
N LEU A 265 -17.70 -9.75 17.68
CA LEU A 265 -16.71 -9.04 16.86
C LEU A 265 -16.12 -7.84 17.61
N ILE A 266 -14.82 -7.61 17.43
CA ILE A 266 -14.08 -6.48 18.03
C ILE A 266 -13.57 -5.55 16.93
N LEU A 267 -12.84 -6.09 15.96
CA LEU A 267 -12.22 -5.32 14.88
C LEU A 267 -13.20 -5.04 13.74
N LEU A 268 -14.02 -6.04 13.38
CA LEU A 268 -14.99 -5.94 12.29
C LEU A 268 -16.34 -5.34 12.71
N ARG A 269 -16.57 -5.11 14.02
CA ARG A 269 -17.88 -4.76 14.58
C ARG A 269 -18.56 -3.53 13.96
N ARG A 270 -17.79 -2.56 13.48
CA ARG A 270 -18.32 -1.33 12.88
C ARG A 270 -18.62 -1.49 11.39
N ILE A 271 -17.98 -2.44 10.72
CA ILE A 271 -18.08 -2.57 9.27
C ILE A 271 -19.47 -3.09 8.91
N GLY A 272 -20.17 -2.33 8.06
CA GLY A 272 -21.56 -2.60 7.67
C GLY A 272 -22.61 -2.10 8.67
N SER A 273 -22.19 -1.56 9.83
CA SER A 273 -23.08 -0.95 10.83
C SER A 273 -22.90 0.56 10.96
N VAL A 274 -21.71 1.07 10.64
CA VAL A 274 -21.33 2.48 10.71
C VAL A 274 -21.07 3.00 9.29
N ASP A 275 -21.48 4.23 8.99
CA ASP A 275 -21.12 4.91 7.75
C ASP A 275 -19.60 5.23 7.74
N PRO A 276 -18.80 4.60 6.86
CA PRO A 276 -17.35 4.80 6.82
C PRO A 276 -16.95 6.23 6.41
N ALA A 277 -17.85 7.03 5.83
CA ALA A 277 -17.59 8.43 5.50
C ALA A 277 -17.89 9.39 6.67
N SER A 278 -18.64 8.96 7.68
CA SER A 278 -19.12 9.84 8.75
C SER A 278 -18.25 9.78 10.00
N LEU A 279 -17.52 10.87 10.27
CA LEU A 279 -16.77 11.04 11.52
C LEU A 279 -17.68 11.05 12.75
N ASP A 280 -18.87 11.63 12.63
CA ASP A 280 -19.80 11.73 13.75
C ASP A 280 -20.40 10.35 14.09
N ASP A 281 -20.64 9.51 13.09
CA ASP A 281 -21.08 8.12 13.28
C ASP A 281 -19.97 7.25 13.91
N TYR A 282 -18.72 7.41 13.44
CA TYR A 282 -17.55 6.79 14.08
C TYR A 282 -17.45 7.14 15.58
N ARG A 283 -17.66 8.41 15.93
CA ARG A 283 -17.63 8.89 17.33
C ARG A 283 -18.81 8.35 18.16
N ALA A 284 -20.00 8.28 17.58
CA ALA A 284 -21.18 7.69 18.24
C ALA A 284 -20.93 6.23 18.62
N HIS A 285 -20.12 5.51 17.85
CA HIS A 285 -19.72 4.13 18.07
C HIS A 285 -18.36 3.98 18.80
N GLY A 286 -18.03 4.95 19.66
CA GLY A 286 -16.88 4.89 20.57
C GLY A 286 -15.55 5.39 19.97
N GLY A 287 -15.55 5.93 18.76
CA GLY A 287 -14.38 6.53 18.12
C GLY A 287 -13.73 7.64 18.95
N TYR A 288 -12.40 7.75 18.82
CA TYR A 288 -11.53 8.67 19.56
C TYR A 288 -11.47 8.45 21.08
N THR A 289 -12.08 7.38 21.60
CA THR A 289 -12.01 7.03 23.03
C THR A 289 -10.62 6.50 23.38
N ALA A 290 -10.01 5.71 22.50
CA ALA A 290 -8.66 5.19 22.72
C ALA A 290 -7.64 6.34 22.70
N LEU A 291 -7.77 7.28 21.75
CA LEU A 291 -6.88 8.45 21.69
C LEU A 291 -7.01 9.34 22.94
N ARG A 292 -8.23 9.62 23.42
CA ARG A 292 -8.42 10.37 24.68
C ARG A 292 -7.76 9.66 25.86
N ARG A 293 -7.90 8.32 25.96
CA ARG A 293 -7.24 7.54 26.99
C ARG A 293 -5.72 7.59 26.85
N ALA A 294 -5.18 7.48 25.64
CA ALA A 294 -3.75 7.55 25.37
C ALA A 294 -3.13 8.83 25.95
N PHE A 295 -3.78 9.99 25.73
CA PHE A 295 -3.34 11.26 26.33
C PHE A 295 -3.48 11.27 27.85
N ALA A 296 -4.56 10.70 28.41
CA ALA A 296 -4.77 10.68 29.85
C ALA A 296 -3.72 9.84 30.60
N ILE A 297 -3.22 8.76 29.99
CA ILE A 297 -2.26 7.85 30.62
C ILE A 297 -0.80 8.19 30.27
N GLY A 298 -0.57 8.90 29.16
CA GLY A 298 0.75 9.29 28.69
C GLY A 298 1.42 8.24 27.78
N PRO A 299 2.44 8.63 27.00
CA PRO A 299 2.97 7.79 25.92
C PRO A 299 3.70 6.54 26.42
N ALA A 300 4.44 6.65 27.52
CA ALA A 300 5.12 5.52 28.14
C ALA A 300 4.12 4.45 28.64
N GLU A 301 2.98 4.90 29.16
CA GLU A 301 1.93 4.01 29.63
C GLU A 301 1.16 3.35 28.48
N VAL A 302 0.98 4.06 27.35
CA VAL A 302 0.48 3.46 26.10
C VAL A 302 1.40 2.32 25.64
N ILE A 303 2.72 2.55 25.61
CA ILE A 303 3.69 1.50 25.26
C ILE A 303 3.59 0.32 26.23
N ARG A 304 3.43 0.58 27.53
CA ARG A 304 3.25 -0.47 28.53
C ARG A 304 1.99 -1.29 28.29
N GLU A 305 0.83 -0.66 28.11
CA GLU A 305 -0.44 -1.34 27.80
C GLU A 305 -0.34 -2.21 26.52
N VAL A 306 0.28 -1.69 25.46
CA VAL A 306 0.51 -2.47 24.23
C VAL A 306 1.48 -3.63 24.48
N THR A 307 2.50 -3.45 25.33
CA THR A 307 3.44 -4.52 25.70
C THR A 307 2.74 -5.60 26.53
N ASP A 308 2.02 -5.20 27.57
CA ASP A 308 1.34 -6.09 28.52
C ASP A 308 0.17 -6.83 27.87
N SER A 309 -0.41 -6.28 26.79
CA SER A 309 -1.43 -6.97 25.99
C SER A 309 -0.90 -8.18 25.21
N GLY A 310 0.42 -8.30 25.05
CA GLY A 310 1.05 -9.35 24.23
C GLY A 310 0.91 -9.16 22.72
N LEU A 311 0.48 -7.99 22.23
CA LEU A 311 0.23 -7.76 20.80
C LEU A 311 1.46 -8.05 19.92
N LEU A 312 1.34 -9.06 19.07
CA LEU A 312 2.28 -9.38 18.01
C LEU A 312 1.84 -8.78 16.67
N GLY A 313 2.81 -8.38 15.84
CA GLY A 313 2.54 -7.84 14.51
C GLY A 313 1.72 -8.78 13.62
N ARG A 314 0.70 -8.23 12.95
CA ARG A 314 -0.29 -8.95 12.14
C ARG A 314 0.02 -9.05 10.64
N GLY A 315 1.18 -8.53 10.23
CA GLY A 315 1.66 -8.56 8.84
C GLY A 315 2.50 -9.79 8.46
N GLY A 316 2.58 -10.81 9.32
CA GLY A 316 3.30 -12.07 9.06
C GLY A 316 4.63 -12.25 9.81
N ALA A 317 5.32 -11.17 10.20
CA ALA A 317 6.58 -11.27 10.95
C ALA A 317 6.42 -11.54 12.46
N ALA A 318 5.22 -11.36 13.02
CA ALA A 318 4.88 -11.64 14.42
C ALA A 318 5.80 -10.98 15.48
N PHE A 319 6.42 -9.84 15.18
CA PHE A 319 7.29 -9.16 16.14
C PHE A 319 6.47 -8.46 17.24
N PRO A 320 6.91 -8.48 18.53
CA PRO A 320 6.20 -7.82 19.62
C PRO A 320 6.09 -6.30 19.43
N THR A 321 4.85 -5.80 19.30
CA THR A 321 4.57 -4.40 18.92
C THR A 321 5.05 -3.42 19.99
N GLY A 322 4.77 -3.71 21.26
CA GLY A 322 5.22 -2.88 22.38
C GLY A 322 6.75 -2.76 22.47
N ARG A 323 7.49 -3.84 22.17
CA ARG A 323 8.96 -3.79 22.09
C ARG A 323 9.44 -2.93 20.92
N LYS A 324 8.80 -3.03 19.75
CA LYS A 324 9.12 -2.18 18.59
C LYS A 324 8.95 -0.70 18.96
N TRP A 325 7.81 -0.36 19.55
CA TRP A 325 7.50 1.00 19.96
C TRP A 325 8.44 1.52 21.04
N GLN A 326 8.74 0.71 22.05
CA GLN A 326 9.71 1.07 23.09
C GLN A 326 11.11 1.31 22.51
N ALA A 327 11.55 0.49 21.55
CA ALA A 327 12.85 0.61 20.92
C ALA A 327 12.98 1.88 20.06
N THR A 328 11.91 2.26 19.36
CA THR A 328 11.84 3.53 18.61
C THR A 328 11.77 4.73 19.55
N ALA A 329 10.88 4.70 20.55
CA ALA A 329 10.68 5.80 21.50
C ALA A 329 11.93 6.12 22.33
N ALA A 330 12.76 5.11 22.61
CA ALA A 330 13.99 5.26 23.37
C ALA A 330 15.12 5.95 22.59
N ARG A 331 14.95 6.19 21.28
CA ARG A 331 15.99 6.84 20.48
C ARG A 331 16.06 8.35 20.77
N PRO A 332 17.27 8.89 20.99
CA PRO A 332 17.43 10.33 21.13
C PRO A 332 17.38 11.07 19.78
N GLU A 333 17.62 10.38 18.67
CA GLU A 333 17.64 10.97 17.33
C GLU A 333 16.24 11.40 16.89
N GLN A 334 16.06 12.65 16.49
CA GLN A 334 14.83 13.17 15.91
C GLN A 334 15.05 13.55 14.44
N PRO A 335 14.00 13.52 13.60
CA PRO A 335 12.61 13.15 13.90
C PRO A 335 12.36 11.63 13.98
N HIS A 336 11.37 11.22 14.77
CA HIS A 336 10.77 9.88 14.71
C HIS A 336 9.64 9.80 13.68
N TYR A 337 9.43 8.62 13.10
CA TYR A 337 8.37 8.34 12.14
C TYR A 337 7.51 7.14 12.54
N VAL A 338 6.23 7.20 12.20
CA VAL A 338 5.34 6.04 12.16
C VAL A 338 5.00 5.73 10.71
N VAL A 339 5.05 4.46 10.35
CA VAL A 339 4.66 4.00 9.01
C VAL A 339 3.56 2.95 9.16
N CYS A 340 2.41 3.19 8.54
CA CYS A 340 1.38 2.19 8.35
C CYS A 340 1.62 1.49 7.01
N ASN A 341 1.90 0.20 7.07
CA ASN A 341 2.03 -0.65 5.89
C ASN A 341 0.64 -1.16 5.49
N ALA A 342 0.11 -0.53 4.45
CA ALA A 342 -1.13 -0.90 3.75
C ALA A 342 -0.85 -1.43 2.33
N ASP A 343 0.36 -1.96 2.11
CA ASP A 343 0.72 -2.73 0.92
C ASP A 343 0.56 -4.22 1.17
N GLU A 344 -0.72 -4.62 1.27
CA GLU A 344 -1.11 -5.96 1.69
C GLU A 344 -0.53 -7.06 0.79
N SER A 345 -0.60 -6.85 -0.53
CA SER A 345 -0.02 -7.55 -1.71
C SER A 345 0.19 -9.08 -1.74
N GLU A 346 0.18 -9.79 -0.63
CA GLU A 346 0.24 -11.24 -0.50
C GLU A 346 -1.03 -11.89 -1.10
N PRO A 347 -0.90 -12.78 -2.10
CA PRO A 347 -2.03 -13.45 -2.73
C PRO A 347 -2.97 -14.12 -1.72
N GLY A 348 -4.26 -13.79 -1.82
CA GLY A 348 -5.28 -14.29 -0.90
C GLY A 348 -5.54 -13.39 0.32
N THR A 349 -4.76 -12.32 0.53
CA THR A 349 -4.99 -11.37 1.63
C THR A 349 -5.87 -10.20 1.18
N PHE A 350 -6.87 -9.85 1.99
CA PHE A 350 -7.80 -8.73 1.76
C PHE A 350 -8.36 -8.14 3.08
N LYS A 351 -7.78 -8.48 4.24
CA LYS A 351 -8.25 -8.04 5.56
C LYS A 351 -7.98 -6.54 5.77
N ASP A 352 -6.84 -6.06 5.28
CA ASP A 352 -6.44 -4.67 5.47
C ASP A 352 -7.29 -3.77 4.58
N ARG A 353 -7.57 -4.21 3.34
CA ARG A 353 -8.54 -3.55 2.45
C ARG A 353 -9.90 -3.39 3.14
N VAL A 354 -10.42 -4.46 3.73
CA VAL A 354 -11.71 -4.45 4.43
C VAL A 354 -11.73 -3.46 5.59
N LEU A 355 -10.65 -3.39 6.39
CA LEU A 355 -10.54 -2.41 7.47
C LEU A 355 -10.47 -0.96 6.94
N MET A 356 -9.64 -0.70 5.92
CA MET A 356 -9.46 0.65 5.37
C MET A 356 -10.71 1.16 4.66
N GLU A 357 -11.42 0.29 3.95
CA GLU A 357 -12.69 0.64 3.31
C GLU A 357 -13.79 0.77 4.37
N GLY A 358 -13.91 -0.17 5.30
CA GLY A 358 -15.04 -0.27 6.22
C GLY A 358 -14.96 0.60 7.46
N ASP A 359 -13.76 0.98 7.91
CA ASP A 359 -13.53 1.70 9.17
C ASP A 359 -12.26 2.59 9.09
N PRO A 360 -12.18 3.53 8.12
CA PRO A 360 -10.98 4.32 7.88
C PRO A 360 -10.56 5.19 9.08
N TYR A 361 -11.52 5.69 9.86
CA TYR A 361 -11.24 6.51 11.04
C TYR A 361 -10.55 5.74 12.17
N ALA A 362 -10.78 4.43 12.29
CA ALA A 362 -10.06 3.59 13.24
C ALA A 362 -8.56 3.54 12.93
N LEU A 363 -8.20 3.46 11.65
CA LEU A 363 -6.80 3.48 11.25
C LEU A 363 -6.15 4.85 11.53
N VAL A 364 -6.86 5.95 11.23
CA VAL A 364 -6.39 7.32 11.54
C VAL A 364 -6.17 7.52 13.04
N GLU A 365 -7.13 7.09 13.87
CA GLU A 365 -7.01 7.16 15.33
C GLU A 365 -5.82 6.31 15.82
N ALA A 366 -5.68 5.07 15.32
CA ALA A 366 -4.63 4.16 15.74
C ALA A 366 -3.23 4.67 15.37
N MET A 367 -3.06 5.23 14.16
CA MET A 367 -1.80 5.87 13.75
C MET A 367 -1.46 7.07 14.64
N THR A 368 -2.47 7.84 15.06
CA THR A 368 -2.27 8.98 15.97
C THR A 368 -1.82 8.53 17.36
N VAL A 369 -2.42 7.44 17.88
CA VAL A 369 -1.98 6.81 19.14
C VAL A 369 -0.55 6.29 19.03
N ALA A 370 -0.22 5.61 17.93
CA ALA A 370 1.13 5.09 17.69
C ALA A 370 2.14 6.22 17.60
N GLY A 371 1.82 7.29 16.87
CA GLY A 371 2.64 8.49 16.76
C GLY A 371 2.93 9.09 18.14
N TYR A 372 1.88 9.23 18.96
CA TYR A 372 2.00 9.78 20.31
C TYR A 372 2.89 8.90 21.19
N ALA A 373 2.67 7.59 21.17
CA ALA A 373 3.43 6.63 21.95
C ALA A 373 4.93 6.67 21.62
N VAL A 374 5.30 6.70 20.33
CA VAL A 374 6.71 6.70 19.92
C VAL A 374 7.34 8.09 19.84
N GLY A 375 6.59 9.16 20.05
CA GLY A 375 7.08 10.54 19.92
C GLY A 375 7.31 10.98 18.47
N ALA A 376 6.60 10.40 17.50
CA ALA A 376 6.64 10.84 16.11
C ALA A 376 5.70 12.03 15.89
N HIS A 377 6.04 12.94 14.97
CA HIS A 377 5.15 14.03 14.55
C HIS A 377 4.62 13.86 13.13
N ARG A 378 5.08 12.80 12.43
CA ARG A 378 4.70 12.48 11.06
C ARG A 378 4.44 10.99 10.93
N GLY A 379 3.26 10.65 10.41
CA GLY A 379 2.89 9.32 9.98
C GLY A 379 2.89 9.23 8.46
N TYR A 380 3.36 8.11 7.91
CA TYR A 380 3.16 7.76 6.50
C TYR A 380 2.25 6.54 6.40
N LEU A 381 1.17 6.65 5.63
CA LEU A 381 0.31 5.53 5.28
C LEU A 381 0.68 5.10 3.86
N TYR A 382 1.40 3.99 3.73
CA TYR A 382 1.82 3.48 2.43
C TYR A 382 0.73 2.55 1.89
N LEU A 383 -0.07 3.06 0.95
CA LEU A 383 -1.24 2.38 0.39
C LEU A 383 -0.94 1.86 -1.01
N ARG A 384 -1.20 0.58 -1.26
CA ARG A 384 -1.04 0.03 -2.61
C ARG A 384 -1.97 0.69 -3.63
N GLY A 385 -1.51 0.82 -4.87
CA GLY A 385 -2.21 1.56 -5.92
C GLY A 385 -3.52 0.92 -6.40
N GLU A 386 -3.74 -0.35 -6.08
CA GLU A 386 -4.90 -1.14 -6.49
C GLU A 386 -6.15 -0.93 -5.61
N TYR A 387 -6.08 -0.10 -4.56
CA TYR A 387 -7.19 0.19 -3.65
C TYR A 387 -7.71 1.64 -3.78
N PRO A 388 -8.38 2.00 -4.89
CA PRO A 388 -8.89 3.35 -5.11
C PRO A 388 -9.96 3.75 -4.08
N LEU A 389 -10.84 2.83 -3.66
CA LEU A 389 -11.87 3.11 -2.65
C LEU A 389 -11.27 3.37 -1.27
N ALA A 390 -10.27 2.58 -0.87
CA ALA A 390 -9.53 2.82 0.38
C ALA A 390 -8.83 4.18 0.35
N LEU A 391 -8.20 4.54 -0.78
CA LEU A 391 -7.57 5.85 -0.96
C LEU A 391 -8.58 6.98 -0.73
N GLN A 392 -9.70 6.94 -1.44
CA GLN A 392 -10.75 7.95 -1.33
C GLN A 392 -11.27 8.08 0.12
N ARG A 393 -11.56 6.95 0.77
CA ARG A 393 -12.09 6.93 2.15
C ARG A 393 -11.07 7.42 3.18
N LEU A 394 -9.80 7.05 3.04
CA LEU A 394 -8.73 7.49 3.91
C LEU A 394 -8.39 8.97 3.71
N GLU A 395 -8.34 9.46 2.47
CA GLU A 395 -8.17 10.89 2.18
C GLU A 395 -9.27 11.73 2.82
N HIS A 396 -10.53 11.29 2.67
CA HIS A 396 -11.67 11.91 3.31
C HIS A 396 -11.56 11.88 4.84
N ALA A 397 -11.26 10.71 5.44
CA ALA A 397 -11.14 10.57 6.88
C ALA A 397 -10.01 11.43 7.47
N ILE A 398 -8.85 11.49 6.82
CA ILE A 398 -7.72 12.35 7.21
C ILE A 398 -8.10 13.82 7.10
N ALA A 399 -8.76 14.24 6.01
CA ALA A 399 -9.22 15.62 5.84
C ALA A 399 -10.21 16.04 6.94
N GLN A 400 -11.18 15.18 7.27
CA GLN A 400 -12.12 15.42 8.36
C GLN A 400 -11.42 15.46 9.73
N ALA A 401 -10.47 14.54 9.96
CA ALA A 401 -9.69 14.51 11.20
C ALA A 401 -8.89 15.80 11.39
N ARG A 402 -8.21 16.31 10.34
CA ARG A 402 -7.54 17.62 10.37
C ARG A 402 -8.51 18.76 10.66
N ALA A 403 -9.64 18.81 9.95
CA ALA A 403 -10.63 19.87 10.10
C ALA A 403 -11.25 19.94 11.51
N ARG A 404 -11.27 18.82 12.24
CA ARG A 404 -11.79 18.73 13.61
C ARG A 404 -10.70 18.72 14.69
N GLY A 405 -9.44 19.02 14.36
CA GLY A 405 -8.33 19.07 15.32
C GLY A 405 -7.94 17.71 15.89
N LEU A 406 -8.21 16.62 15.15
CA LEU A 406 -7.83 15.25 15.49
C LEU A 406 -6.49 14.85 14.84
N LEU A 407 -6.02 15.66 13.90
CA LEU A 407 -4.68 15.69 13.31
C LEU A 407 -4.26 17.16 13.16
N GLY A 408 -2.96 17.42 13.01
CA GLY A 408 -2.40 18.74 12.76
C GLY A 408 -1.41 19.18 13.84
N ASP A 409 -1.32 20.49 14.05
CA ASP A 409 -0.31 21.11 14.93
C ASP A 409 -0.64 20.96 16.43
N ASP A 410 -1.89 20.65 16.79
CA ASP A 410 -2.32 20.43 18.18
C ASP A 410 -3.51 19.46 18.25
N VAL A 411 -3.21 18.16 18.36
CA VAL A 411 -4.20 17.08 18.40
C VAL A 411 -5.00 17.14 19.69
N LEU A 412 -6.33 17.27 19.59
CA LEU A 412 -7.27 17.38 20.70
C LEU A 412 -6.94 18.50 21.72
N GLY A 413 -6.13 19.49 21.33
CA GLY A 413 -5.70 20.56 22.24
C GLY A 413 -4.72 20.08 23.33
N GLN A 414 -3.98 18.99 23.09
CA GLN A 414 -3.10 18.33 24.08
C GLN A 414 -1.63 18.78 23.98
N GLY A 415 -1.31 19.75 23.13
CA GLY A 415 0.07 20.22 22.92
C GLY A 415 0.95 19.23 22.15
N TYR A 416 0.34 18.33 21.38
CA TYR A 416 1.03 17.32 20.58
C TYR A 416 0.65 17.45 19.10
N ALA A 417 1.65 17.60 18.23
CA ALA A 417 1.45 17.67 16.78
C ALA A 417 1.61 16.29 16.14
N PHE A 418 0.67 15.89 15.29
CA PHE A 418 0.79 14.69 14.47
C PHE A 418 -0.05 14.81 13.22
N ASP A 419 0.51 14.38 12.09
CA ASP A 419 -0.16 14.43 10.81
C ASP A 419 0.22 13.24 9.93
N ILE A 420 -0.70 12.81 9.08
CA ILE A 420 -0.60 11.59 8.27
C ILE A 420 -0.52 11.96 6.80
N GLU A 421 0.50 11.47 6.11
CA GLU A 421 0.61 11.57 4.66
C GLU A 421 0.36 10.19 4.03
N ILE A 422 -0.51 10.12 3.02
CA ILE A 422 -0.69 8.90 2.25
C ILE A 422 0.38 8.88 1.14
N ARG A 423 1.14 7.79 1.05
CA ARG A 423 2.00 7.51 -0.08
C ARG A 423 1.40 6.36 -0.88
N ARG A 424 0.99 6.64 -2.12
CA ARG A 424 0.47 5.62 -3.03
C ARG A 424 1.62 4.82 -3.63
N GLY A 425 1.55 3.49 -3.51
CA GLY A 425 2.42 2.55 -4.20
C GLY A 425 1.97 2.33 -5.65
N ALA A 426 2.83 1.67 -6.44
CA ALA A 426 2.63 1.49 -7.88
C ALA A 426 2.70 0.01 -8.33
N GLY A 427 2.27 -0.91 -7.47
CA GLY A 427 2.17 -2.34 -7.77
C GLY A 427 3.53 -3.06 -7.74
N ALA A 428 3.98 -3.39 -6.54
CA ALA A 428 5.17 -4.20 -6.29
C ALA A 428 5.05 -4.88 -4.90
N TYR A 429 4.85 -6.19 -4.85
CA TYR A 429 4.67 -6.95 -3.60
C TYR A 429 5.86 -6.81 -2.64
N ILE A 430 7.07 -6.69 -3.17
CA ILE A 430 8.28 -6.48 -2.36
C ILE A 430 8.23 -5.18 -1.53
N CYS A 431 7.45 -4.17 -1.93
CA CYS A 431 7.26 -2.96 -1.14
C CYS A 431 6.45 -3.19 0.14
N GLY A 432 5.83 -4.36 0.33
CA GLY A 432 5.31 -4.80 1.62
C GLY A 432 6.40 -5.15 2.64
N GLU A 433 7.65 -5.35 2.23
CA GLU A 433 8.79 -5.53 3.14
C GLU A 433 9.18 -4.19 3.79
N GLU A 434 9.39 -4.22 5.10
CA GLU A 434 9.58 -3.03 5.96
C GLU A 434 10.58 -2.00 5.40
N THR A 435 11.73 -2.42 4.89
CA THR A 435 12.78 -1.49 4.40
C THR A 435 12.67 -1.15 2.92
N ALA A 436 12.13 -2.06 2.11
CA ALA A 436 11.75 -1.78 0.73
C ALA A 436 10.68 -0.68 0.66
N LEU A 437 9.71 -0.74 1.58
CA LEU A 437 8.66 0.27 1.76
C LEU A 437 9.27 1.66 1.99
N PHE A 438 10.28 1.78 2.87
CA PHE A 438 10.94 3.08 3.12
C PHE A 438 11.63 3.61 1.87
N ASN A 439 12.34 2.76 1.13
CA ASN A 439 12.94 3.17 -0.14
C ASN A 439 11.88 3.65 -1.13
N SER A 440 10.72 3.00 -1.18
CA SER A 440 9.59 3.46 -2.01
C SER A 440 9.08 4.85 -1.59
N ILE A 441 8.85 5.06 -0.29
CA ILE A 441 8.44 6.37 0.25
C ILE A 441 9.48 7.45 -0.05
N GLU A 442 10.76 7.11 -0.02
CA GLU A 442 11.89 8.02 -0.25
C GLU A 442 12.17 8.31 -1.74
N GLY A 443 11.38 7.75 -2.67
CA GLY A 443 11.57 7.95 -4.10
C GLY A 443 12.73 7.13 -4.68
N TYR A 444 13.02 5.98 -4.08
CA TYR A 444 13.93 4.96 -4.62
C TYR A 444 13.13 3.74 -5.12
N ARG A 445 13.86 2.80 -5.74
CA ARG A 445 13.32 1.47 -6.05
C ARG A 445 13.04 0.76 -4.73
N GLY A 446 11.96 -0.02 -4.66
CA GLY A 446 11.55 -0.79 -3.47
C GLY A 446 12.45 -2.00 -3.19
N GLU A 447 13.77 -1.78 -3.11
CA GLU A 447 14.75 -2.80 -2.79
C GLU A 447 14.96 -2.83 -1.27
N PRO A 448 14.92 -4.00 -0.61
CA PRO A 448 15.22 -4.11 0.81
C PRO A 448 16.61 -3.59 1.18
N ARG A 449 16.73 -3.04 2.39
CA ARG A 449 18.01 -2.61 2.96
C ARG A 449 18.64 -3.75 3.74
N SER A 450 19.97 -3.86 3.69
CA SER A 450 20.69 -4.79 4.55
C SER A 450 20.56 -4.36 6.01
N LYS A 451 20.23 -5.31 6.89
CA LYS A 451 20.11 -5.14 8.34
C LYS A 451 21.35 -5.78 8.99
N PRO A 452 22.01 -5.16 9.99
CA PRO A 452 21.78 -3.84 10.58
C PRO A 452 22.28 -2.65 9.71
N PRO A 453 21.84 -1.40 9.97
CA PRO A 453 20.99 -0.96 11.09
C PRO A 453 19.51 -1.35 10.94
N PHE A 454 18.82 -1.51 12.07
CA PHE A 454 17.39 -1.82 12.06
C PHE A 454 16.52 -0.56 11.92
N PRO A 455 15.28 -0.67 11.40
CA PRO A 455 14.34 0.44 11.23
C PRO A 455 14.08 1.31 12.46
N VAL A 456 14.04 0.67 13.64
CA VAL A 456 13.86 1.37 14.93
C VAL A 456 15.04 2.28 15.27
N GLU A 457 16.18 2.16 14.58
CA GLU A 457 17.38 2.99 14.75
C GLU A 457 17.56 3.94 13.57
N LYS A 458 17.50 3.39 12.34
CA LYS A 458 17.63 4.12 11.08
C LYS A 458 16.69 3.53 10.04
N GLY A 459 15.46 4.03 10.03
CA GLY A 459 14.42 3.65 9.09
C GLY A 459 14.22 4.73 8.03
N LEU A 460 12.99 5.24 7.96
CA LEU A 460 12.54 6.22 7.01
C LEU A 460 13.30 7.55 7.16
N PHE A 461 13.80 8.08 6.04
CA PHE A 461 14.66 9.27 5.97
C PHE A 461 15.89 9.21 6.90
N GLY A 462 16.31 7.99 7.28
CA GLY A 462 17.40 7.75 8.22
C GLY A 462 17.05 7.99 9.69
N GLY A 463 15.79 8.34 10.01
CA GLY A 463 15.31 8.52 11.39
C GLY A 463 14.74 7.24 12.01
N PRO A 464 14.64 7.16 13.35
CA PRO A 464 13.97 6.06 14.04
C PRO A 464 12.53 5.90 13.55
N THR A 465 12.16 4.69 13.14
CA THR A 465 10.86 4.42 12.53
C THR A 465 10.18 3.21 13.14
N ALA A 466 8.91 3.38 13.52
CA ALA A 466 8.01 2.29 13.86
C ALA A 466 7.08 2.00 12.67
N GLU A 467 7.36 0.92 11.95
CA GLU A 467 6.46 0.39 10.91
C GLU A 467 5.50 -0.63 11.53
N ASN A 468 4.22 -0.54 11.14
CA ASN A 468 3.17 -1.45 11.60
C ASN A 468 2.16 -1.71 10.47
N ASN A 469 1.72 -2.96 10.35
CA ASN A 469 0.59 -3.35 9.50
C ASN A 469 -0.75 -2.75 10.00
N VAL A 470 -1.69 -2.51 9.08
CA VAL A 470 -3.04 -1.97 9.35
C VAL A 470 -3.74 -2.69 10.51
N GLU A 471 -3.90 -4.01 10.45
CA GLU A 471 -4.56 -4.79 11.50
C GLU A 471 -3.85 -4.66 12.86
N THR A 472 -2.51 -4.51 12.85
CA THR A 472 -1.73 -4.32 14.09
C THR A 472 -2.10 -2.99 14.74
N LEU A 473 -2.18 -1.92 13.96
CA LEU A 473 -2.55 -0.59 14.45
C LEU A 473 -3.98 -0.59 14.98
N VAL A 474 -4.94 -1.13 14.24
CA VAL A 474 -6.35 -1.14 14.66
C VAL A 474 -6.55 -1.92 15.97
N ASN A 475 -5.75 -2.97 16.24
CA ASN A 475 -5.76 -3.70 17.52
C ASN A 475 -5.35 -2.84 18.73
N VAL A 476 -4.62 -1.73 18.55
CA VAL A 476 -4.26 -0.82 19.65
C VAL A 476 -5.50 -0.16 20.27
N LEU A 477 -6.55 0.09 19.48
CA LEU A 477 -7.76 0.73 19.96
C LEU A 477 -8.53 -0.11 21.01
N PRO A 478 -8.84 -1.40 20.78
CA PRO A 478 -9.42 -2.24 21.81
C PRO A 478 -8.49 -2.42 23.00
N ILE A 479 -7.17 -2.60 22.80
CA ILE A 479 -6.20 -2.69 23.91
C ILE A 479 -6.35 -1.51 24.87
N LEU A 480 -6.42 -0.29 24.34
CA LEU A 480 -6.59 0.88 25.17
C LEU A 480 -8.00 0.98 25.77
N THR A 481 -9.06 0.62 25.05
CA THR A 481 -10.43 0.80 25.56
C THR A 481 -10.88 -0.26 26.57
N MET A 482 -10.45 -1.53 26.43
CA MET A 482 -10.78 -2.61 27.37
C MET A 482 -9.66 -2.92 28.38
N GLY A 483 -8.43 -2.47 28.11
CA GLY A 483 -7.23 -2.72 28.92
C GLY A 483 -6.45 -3.97 28.48
N ALA A 484 -5.14 -3.94 28.69
CA ALA A 484 -4.21 -5.00 28.30
C ALA A 484 -4.62 -6.39 28.78
N ALA A 485 -5.03 -6.55 30.05
CA ALA A 485 -5.38 -7.85 30.62
C ALA A 485 -6.63 -8.46 29.96
N ALA A 486 -7.65 -7.64 29.65
CA ALA A 486 -8.85 -8.11 28.97
C ALA A 486 -8.57 -8.48 27.51
N TYR A 487 -7.68 -7.74 26.84
CA TYR A 487 -7.22 -8.10 25.50
C TYR A 487 -6.41 -9.40 25.50
N ALA A 488 -5.48 -9.56 26.45
CA ALA A 488 -4.62 -10.74 26.58
C ALA A 488 -5.41 -12.02 26.95
N ALA A 489 -6.59 -11.87 27.57
CA ALA A 489 -7.49 -12.98 27.84
C ALA A 489 -8.20 -13.54 26.59
N ILE A 490 -8.15 -12.81 25.46
CA ILE A 490 -8.62 -13.29 24.16
C ILE A 490 -7.44 -14.01 23.50
N GLY A 491 -7.65 -15.22 22.99
CA GLY A 491 -6.60 -15.96 22.31
C GLY A 491 -5.91 -17.01 23.19
N THR A 492 -4.62 -17.23 22.95
CA THR A 492 -3.75 -18.12 23.74
C THR A 492 -2.71 -17.30 24.52
N GLU A 493 -1.92 -17.97 25.37
CA GLU A 493 -0.84 -17.34 26.15
C GLU A 493 0.25 -16.71 25.26
N GLU A 494 0.59 -17.36 24.14
CA GLU A 494 1.62 -16.88 23.21
C GLU A 494 1.05 -16.04 22.05
N SER A 495 -0.22 -16.26 21.69
CA SER A 495 -0.91 -15.55 20.62
C SER A 495 -2.16 -14.87 21.17
N THR A 496 -2.01 -13.64 21.66
CA THR A 496 -3.13 -12.89 22.27
C THR A 496 -3.95 -12.11 21.23
N GLY A 497 -5.20 -11.80 21.59
CA GLY A 497 -6.13 -10.98 20.83
C GLY A 497 -6.96 -11.72 19.78
N PRO A 498 -7.85 -10.99 19.07
CA PRO A 498 -8.48 -11.49 17.86
C PRO A 498 -7.50 -11.49 16.68
N LYS A 499 -7.77 -12.36 15.69
CA LYS A 499 -7.09 -12.39 14.39
C LYS A 499 -8.11 -12.36 13.26
N LEU A 500 -7.79 -11.59 12.22
CA LEU A 500 -8.54 -11.59 10.97
C LEU A 500 -8.02 -12.66 10.01
N PHE A 501 -8.90 -13.49 9.46
CA PHE A 501 -8.60 -14.54 8.51
C PHE A 501 -9.25 -14.25 7.16
N CYS A 502 -8.44 -14.28 6.11
CA CYS A 502 -8.87 -14.09 4.73
C CYS A 502 -9.20 -15.46 4.14
N VAL A 503 -10.47 -15.86 4.14
CA VAL A 503 -10.90 -17.17 3.62
C VAL A 503 -11.41 -17.03 2.20
N SER A 504 -10.83 -17.79 1.28
CA SER A 504 -11.19 -17.79 -0.15
C SER A 504 -10.92 -19.14 -0.82
N GLY A 505 -11.16 -19.23 -2.13
CA GLY A 505 -11.03 -20.47 -2.91
C GLY A 505 -12.32 -21.29 -2.90
N SER A 506 -12.20 -22.61 -2.86
CA SER A 506 -13.31 -23.56 -2.87
C SER A 506 -14.05 -23.59 -1.52
N VAL A 507 -14.68 -22.48 -1.14
CA VAL A 507 -15.57 -22.38 0.04
C VAL A 507 -16.91 -21.74 -0.35
N ALA A 508 -17.99 -22.07 0.37
CA ALA A 508 -19.31 -21.52 0.07
C ALA A 508 -19.46 -20.03 0.44
N ARG A 509 -18.75 -19.57 1.48
CA ARG A 509 -18.83 -18.21 2.04
C ARG A 509 -17.44 -17.59 2.17
N PRO A 510 -16.78 -17.20 1.06
CA PRO A 510 -15.53 -16.47 1.15
C PRO A 510 -15.73 -15.10 1.82
N GLY A 511 -14.72 -14.61 2.53
CA GLY A 511 -14.81 -13.36 3.28
C GLY A 511 -13.75 -13.23 4.36
N VAL A 512 -13.80 -12.12 5.10
CA VAL A 512 -12.95 -11.92 6.29
C VAL A 512 -13.68 -12.47 7.51
N TYR A 513 -12.98 -13.30 8.26
CA TYR A 513 -13.45 -13.88 9.52
C TYR A 513 -12.63 -13.35 10.68
N GLU A 514 -13.28 -12.99 11.78
CA GLU A 514 -12.62 -12.62 13.03
C GLU A 514 -12.83 -13.74 14.04
N LEU A 515 -11.73 -14.34 14.48
CA LEU A 515 -11.72 -15.38 15.51
C LEU A 515 -10.66 -15.05 16.56
N PRO A 516 -10.84 -15.47 17.82
CA PRO A 516 -9.75 -15.48 18.78
C PRO A 516 -8.66 -16.41 18.28
N PHE A 517 -7.41 -16.07 18.58
CA PHE A 517 -6.31 -17.03 18.43
C PHE A 517 -6.62 -18.35 19.16
N GLY A 518 -6.25 -19.47 18.55
CA GLY A 518 -6.49 -20.81 19.12
C GLY A 518 -7.69 -21.52 18.52
N ALA A 519 -8.57 -20.82 17.80
CA ALA A 519 -9.55 -21.48 16.94
C ALA A 519 -8.83 -22.40 15.93
N THR A 520 -9.42 -23.56 15.65
CA THR A 520 -8.84 -24.56 14.74
C THR A 520 -9.13 -24.23 13.28
N LEU A 521 -8.29 -24.75 12.38
CA LEU A 521 -8.53 -24.67 10.94
C LEU A 521 -9.91 -25.25 10.57
N GLY A 522 -10.31 -26.36 11.20
CA GLY A 522 -11.61 -27.00 11.00
C GLY A 522 -12.79 -26.12 11.37
N GLU A 523 -12.73 -25.41 12.51
CA GLU A 523 -13.76 -24.47 12.93
C GLU A 523 -13.92 -23.33 11.92
N LEU A 524 -12.81 -22.73 11.48
CA LEU A 524 -12.84 -21.66 10.47
C LEU A 524 -13.39 -22.15 9.13
N LEU A 525 -12.95 -23.32 8.65
CA LEU A 525 -13.44 -23.91 7.40
C LEU A 525 -14.93 -24.28 7.50
N SER A 526 -15.40 -24.72 8.67
CA SER A 526 -16.83 -24.97 8.92
C SER A 526 -17.64 -23.68 8.79
N LEU A 527 -17.16 -22.58 9.39
CA LEU A 527 -17.77 -21.25 9.23
C LEU A 527 -17.78 -20.81 7.76
N ALA A 528 -16.72 -21.09 7.00
CA ALA A 528 -16.67 -20.75 5.58
C ALA A 528 -17.49 -21.67 4.66
N GLY A 529 -18.01 -22.79 5.16
CA GLY A 529 -18.70 -23.79 4.36
C GLY A 529 -17.72 -24.60 3.51
N LYS A 530 -16.87 -25.39 4.19
CA LYS A 530 -15.96 -26.39 3.61
C LYS A 530 -16.71 -27.34 2.66
N PRO A 531 -16.17 -27.61 1.46
CA PRO A 531 -16.73 -28.61 0.55
C PRO A 531 -16.31 -30.04 0.94
N ASP A 532 -17.11 -31.02 0.55
CA ASP A 532 -16.84 -32.45 0.82
C ASP A 532 -15.57 -32.95 0.10
N ASN A 533 -15.29 -32.41 -1.08
CA ASN A 533 -14.12 -32.76 -1.91
C ASN A 533 -12.91 -31.83 -1.68
N LEU A 534 -12.77 -31.27 -0.47
CA LEU A 534 -11.58 -30.48 -0.12
C LEU A 534 -10.31 -31.34 -0.28
N ARG A 535 -9.34 -30.86 -1.06
CA ARG A 535 -8.07 -31.52 -1.30
C ARG A 535 -6.96 -30.98 -0.41
N ALA A 536 -6.82 -29.65 -0.35
CA ALA A 536 -5.73 -29.00 0.39
C ALA A 536 -6.12 -27.57 0.79
N VAL A 537 -5.38 -27.01 1.73
CA VAL A 537 -5.46 -25.60 2.09
C VAL A 537 -4.06 -25.00 2.00
N LEU A 538 -3.91 -23.86 1.32
CA LEU A 538 -2.71 -23.04 1.40
C LEU A 538 -2.86 -22.06 2.56
N LEU A 539 -2.08 -22.28 3.62
CA LEU A 539 -2.11 -21.47 4.84
C LEU A 539 -0.97 -20.46 4.81
N GLY A 540 -1.29 -19.19 5.07
CA GLY A 540 -0.31 -18.09 5.15
C GLY A 540 0.01 -17.41 3.81
N GLY A 541 -0.67 -17.76 2.73
CA GLY A 541 -0.52 -17.14 1.41
C GLY A 541 0.45 -17.88 0.49
N ALA A 542 0.84 -17.27 -0.63
CA ALA A 542 1.84 -17.81 -1.54
C ALA A 542 3.20 -18.04 -0.85
N ALA A 543 3.55 -17.21 0.14
CA ALA A 543 4.75 -17.38 0.98
C ALA A 543 4.60 -18.45 2.08
N GLY A 544 3.39 -18.97 2.25
CA GLY A 544 3.03 -19.96 3.25
C GLY A 544 3.30 -21.40 2.81
N GLY A 545 2.48 -22.33 3.31
CA GLY A 545 2.62 -23.75 3.03
C GLY A 545 1.28 -24.47 2.92
N PHE A 546 1.24 -25.53 2.13
CA PHE A 546 0.07 -26.39 2.03
C PHE A 546 -0.11 -27.23 3.30
N VAL A 547 -1.36 -27.46 3.66
CA VAL A 547 -1.81 -28.44 4.65
C VAL A 547 -2.85 -29.36 4.01
N ARG A 548 -2.89 -30.61 4.47
CA ARG A 548 -3.82 -31.63 3.96
C ARG A 548 -5.24 -31.37 4.49
N ALA A 549 -6.24 -31.89 3.77
CA ALA A 549 -7.65 -31.72 4.13
C ALA A 549 -8.06 -32.37 5.47
N ASP A 550 -7.26 -33.32 5.98
CA ASP A 550 -7.43 -34.01 7.26
C ASP A 550 -6.73 -33.31 8.44
N GLU A 551 -5.87 -32.31 8.19
CA GLU A 551 -5.16 -31.55 9.23
C GLU A 551 -6.04 -30.43 9.81
N THR A 552 -7.29 -30.72 10.16
CA THR A 552 -8.27 -29.72 10.62
C THR A 552 -8.03 -29.22 12.04
N ASP A 553 -7.34 -29.99 12.87
CA ASP A 553 -7.13 -29.68 14.29
C ASP A 553 -5.98 -28.69 14.53
N ILE A 554 -5.33 -28.19 13.47
CA ILE A 554 -4.26 -27.19 13.59
C ILE A 554 -4.82 -25.95 14.28
N PRO A 555 -4.31 -25.55 15.46
CA PRO A 555 -4.66 -24.29 16.08
C PRO A 555 -4.13 -23.14 15.24
N LEU A 556 -4.98 -22.17 14.90
CA LEU A 556 -4.63 -21.00 14.10
C LEU A 556 -3.91 -19.96 14.95
N THR A 557 -2.74 -20.33 15.45
CA THR A 557 -1.81 -19.48 16.22
C THR A 557 -0.41 -19.50 15.60
N PHE A 558 0.45 -18.58 16.00
CA PHE A 558 1.83 -18.55 15.49
C PHE A 558 2.59 -19.82 15.88
N GLU A 559 2.43 -20.25 17.13
CA GLU A 559 3.06 -21.46 17.67
C GLU A 559 2.44 -22.74 17.11
N GLY A 560 1.10 -22.78 16.95
CA GLY A 560 0.38 -23.94 16.43
C GLY A 560 0.71 -24.22 14.96
N THR A 561 0.70 -23.19 14.12
CA THR A 561 1.05 -23.34 12.69
C THR A 561 2.53 -23.69 12.49
N ARG A 562 3.43 -23.10 13.28
CA ARG A 562 4.86 -23.46 13.28
C ARG A 562 5.07 -24.92 13.68
N ALA A 563 4.38 -25.41 14.71
CA ALA A 563 4.44 -26.80 15.12
C ALA A 563 3.92 -27.76 14.03
N ALA A 564 2.94 -27.30 13.24
CA ALA A 564 2.44 -28.02 12.07
C ALA A 564 3.32 -27.86 10.81
N GLY A 565 4.52 -27.29 10.92
CA GLY A 565 5.46 -27.13 9.79
C GLY A 565 5.01 -26.14 8.72
N THR A 566 4.17 -25.16 9.08
CA THR A 566 3.69 -24.10 8.18
C THR A 566 3.73 -22.74 8.90
N THR A 567 3.13 -21.71 8.33
CA THR A 567 3.04 -20.37 8.90
C THR A 567 1.62 -19.82 8.78
N LEU A 568 1.20 -19.04 9.77
CA LEU A 568 -0.06 -18.30 9.73
C LEU A 568 -0.02 -17.14 8.72
N GLY A 569 1.17 -16.60 8.45
CA GLY A 569 1.37 -15.44 7.58
C GLY A 569 0.50 -14.24 7.98
N SER A 570 -0.10 -13.59 6.99
CA SER A 570 -1.08 -12.51 7.17
C SER A 570 -2.47 -13.01 7.58
N GLY A 571 -2.70 -14.32 7.71
CA GLY A 571 -4.01 -14.93 8.00
C GLY A 571 -4.76 -15.43 6.77
N VAL A 572 -4.06 -15.71 5.66
CA VAL A 572 -4.67 -16.31 4.46
C VAL A 572 -5.02 -17.77 4.70
N VAL A 573 -6.25 -18.14 4.34
CA VAL A 573 -6.73 -19.53 4.30
C VAL A 573 -7.37 -19.76 2.95
N LEU A 574 -6.60 -20.34 2.04
CA LEU A 574 -7.03 -20.58 0.66
C LEU A 574 -7.35 -22.07 0.45
N ALA A 575 -8.63 -22.39 0.30
CA ALA A 575 -9.10 -23.76 0.13
C ALA A 575 -9.07 -24.19 -1.35
N PHE A 576 -8.61 -25.42 -1.60
CA PHE A 576 -8.61 -26.05 -2.92
C PHE A 576 -9.35 -27.38 -2.85
N ASP A 577 -10.37 -27.52 -3.69
CA ASP A 577 -10.99 -28.82 -3.95
C ASP A 577 -10.21 -29.65 -4.99
N ASP A 578 -10.69 -30.85 -5.30
CA ASP A 578 -10.08 -31.76 -6.26
C ASP A 578 -10.22 -31.33 -7.74
N THR A 579 -11.01 -30.29 -8.04
CA THR A 579 -11.17 -29.75 -9.40
C THR A 579 -10.02 -28.83 -9.81
N VAL A 580 -9.26 -28.30 -8.83
CA VAL A 580 -8.14 -27.39 -9.08
C VAL A 580 -6.84 -28.17 -9.33
N PRO A 581 -6.21 -28.05 -10.51
CA PRO A 581 -4.96 -28.74 -10.81
C PRO A 581 -3.78 -28.14 -10.00
N LEU A 582 -3.28 -28.89 -9.01
CA LEU A 582 -2.18 -28.45 -8.15
C LEU A 582 -0.92 -28.00 -8.94
N PRO A 583 -0.47 -28.67 -10.02
CA PRO A 583 0.69 -28.19 -10.80
C PRO A 583 0.48 -26.78 -11.38
N ARG A 584 -0.76 -26.40 -11.73
CA ARG A 584 -1.08 -25.06 -12.22
C ARG A 584 -0.98 -24.02 -11.11
N VAL A 585 -1.40 -24.37 -9.90
CA VAL A 585 -1.27 -23.51 -8.71
C VAL A 585 0.21 -23.26 -8.42
N LEU A 586 1.04 -24.31 -8.43
CA LEU A 586 2.49 -24.19 -8.18
C LEU A 586 3.19 -23.33 -9.23
N LEU A 587 2.85 -23.49 -10.50
CA LEU A 587 3.37 -22.63 -11.57
C LEU A 587 2.98 -21.16 -11.37
N ARG A 588 1.73 -20.88 -10.95
CA ARG A 588 1.31 -19.50 -10.69
C ARG A 588 2.06 -18.89 -9.50
N ILE A 589 2.25 -19.64 -8.42
CA ILE A 589 3.03 -19.20 -7.25
C ILE A 589 4.49 -18.92 -7.66
N ALA A 590 5.12 -19.80 -8.45
CA ALA A 590 6.49 -19.59 -8.91
C ALA A 590 6.61 -18.38 -9.83
N GLY A 591 5.68 -18.20 -10.77
CA GLY A 591 5.61 -17.01 -11.63
C GLY A 591 5.41 -15.72 -10.82
N PHE A 592 4.55 -15.75 -9.80
CA PHE A 592 4.37 -14.63 -8.87
C PHE A 592 5.70 -14.23 -8.20
N PHE A 593 6.41 -15.16 -7.56
CA PHE A 593 7.69 -14.81 -6.91
C PHE A 593 8.79 -14.39 -7.89
N ARG A 594 8.74 -14.88 -9.13
CA ARG A 594 9.66 -14.43 -10.19
C ARG A 594 9.37 -12.99 -10.59
N ASP A 595 8.11 -12.63 -10.78
CA ASP A 595 7.68 -11.28 -11.16
C ASP A 595 7.87 -10.27 -10.02
N GLU A 596 7.65 -10.68 -8.78
CA GLU A 596 7.66 -9.81 -7.59
C GLU A 596 9.03 -9.72 -6.89
N SER A 597 10.04 -10.45 -7.39
CA SER A 597 11.41 -10.33 -6.91
C SER A 597 12.00 -8.97 -7.30
N CYS A 598 12.48 -8.18 -6.33
CA CYS A 598 13.15 -6.90 -6.63
C CYS A 598 14.44 -7.04 -7.47
N GLY A 599 14.98 -8.26 -7.59
CA GLY A 599 16.18 -8.53 -8.37
C GLY A 599 17.50 -8.12 -7.70
N GLN A 600 17.50 -7.73 -6.41
CA GLN A 600 18.71 -7.25 -5.74
C GLN A 600 19.71 -8.38 -5.44
N CYS A 601 19.30 -9.44 -4.71
CA CYS A 601 20.18 -10.53 -4.32
C CYS A 601 20.16 -11.70 -5.32
N VAL A 602 21.34 -12.26 -5.60
CA VAL A 602 21.51 -13.38 -6.54
C VAL A 602 20.65 -14.61 -6.21
N PRO A 603 20.62 -15.14 -4.96
CA PRO A 603 19.87 -16.37 -4.67
C PRO A 603 18.38 -16.21 -4.98
N CYS A 604 17.75 -15.09 -4.62
CA CYS A 604 16.36 -14.82 -4.97
C CYS A 604 16.19 -14.52 -6.46
N ARG A 605 16.96 -13.58 -7.04
CA ARG A 605 16.81 -13.15 -8.44
C ARG A 605 16.91 -14.31 -9.43
N VAL A 606 17.87 -15.20 -9.21
CA VAL A 606 18.09 -16.35 -10.10
C VAL A 606 17.26 -17.55 -9.65
N GLY A 607 17.12 -17.77 -8.34
CA GLY A 607 16.42 -18.92 -7.80
C GLY A 607 14.94 -18.96 -8.15
N THR A 608 14.22 -17.83 -8.08
CA THR A 608 12.79 -17.78 -8.45
C THR A 608 12.57 -18.14 -9.92
N VAL A 609 13.47 -17.68 -10.82
CA VAL A 609 13.46 -18.05 -12.24
C VAL A 609 13.71 -19.54 -12.42
N ARG A 610 14.71 -20.10 -11.73
CA ARG A 610 15.04 -21.53 -11.84
C ARG A 610 13.94 -22.43 -11.28
N GLN A 611 13.27 -21.99 -10.21
CA GLN A 611 12.11 -22.67 -9.64
C GLN A 611 10.95 -22.75 -10.65
N GLU A 612 10.60 -21.63 -11.28
CA GLU A 612 9.54 -21.59 -12.30
C GLU A 612 9.89 -22.46 -13.53
N GLU A 613 11.11 -22.34 -14.05
CA GLU A 613 11.57 -23.15 -15.18
C GLU A 613 11.54 -24.66 -14.90
N ALA A 614 11.94 -25.08 -13.69
CA ALA A 614 11.90 -26.49 -13.29
C ALA A 614 10.46 -27.00 -13.18
N LEU A 615 9.56 -26.23 -12.56
CA LEU A 615 8.14 -26.57 -12.50
C LEU A 615 7.50 -26.67 -13.89
N HIS A 616 7.91 -25.82 -14.84
CA HIS A 616 7.45 -25.94 -16.23
C HIS A 616 7.89 -27.25 -16.89
N ARG A 617 9.10 -27.76 -16.58
CA ARG A 617 9.58 -29.04 -17.12
C ARG A 617 8.82 -30.25 -16.57
N ILE A 618 8.41 -30.20 -15.30
CA ILE A 618 7.74 -31.33 -14.63
C ILE A 618 6.21 -31.22 -14.54
N VAL A 619 5.59 -30.18 -15.11
CA VAL A 619 4.14 -29.93 -15.00
C VAL A 619 3.26 -31.14 -15.33
N ALA A 620 3.70 -32.00 -16.26
CA ALA A 620 3.02 -33.22 -16.68
C ALA A 620 3.84 -34.50 -16.43
N ARG A 621 4.88 -34.44 -15.60
CA ARG A 621 5.77 -35.56 -15.26
C ARG A 621 5.56 -35.98 -13.81
N THR A 622 5.79 -37.26 -13.52
CA THR A 622 5.64 -37.86 -12.19
C THR A 622 6.72 -38.92 -11.96
N GLY A 623 6.94 -39.31 -10.71
CA GLY A 623 7.88 -40.36 -10.34
C GLY A 623 9.30 -40.10 -10.87
N ALA A 624 9.91 -41.13 -11.48
CA ALA A 624 11.29 -41.05 -11.98
C ALA A 624 11.51 -39.94 -13.01
N ASP A 625 10.48 -39.58 -13.79
CA ASP A 625 10.57 -38.53 -14.82
C ASP A 625 10.63 -37.11 -14.24
N ALA A 626 10.32 -36.93 -12.96
CA ALA A 626 10.38 -35.66 -12.24
C ALA A 626 11.54 -35.57 -11.24
N ALA A 627 12.23 -36.68 -10.95
CA ALA A 627 13.17 -36.80 -9.84
C ALA A 627 14.35 -35.79 -9.88
N ASP A 628 14.96 -35.60 -11.05
CA ASP A 628 16.10 -34.68 -11.22
C ASP A 628 15.70 -33.21 -10.99
N ASP A 629 14.54 -32.81 -11.49
CA ASP A 629 14.00 -31.47 -11.30
C ASP A 629 13.57 -31.25 -9.84
N ILE A 630 13.03 -32.25 -9.16
CA ILE A 630 12.74 -32.17 -7.71
C ILE A 630 14.03 -31.99 -6.90
N ALA A 631 15.11 -32.70 -7.24
CA ALA A 631 16.40 -32.54 -6.58
C ALA A 631 16.96 -31.11 -6.79
N LEU A 632 16.91 -30.60 -8.03
CA LEU A 632 17.29 -29.23 -8.35
C LEU A 632 16.46 -28.20 -7.57
N LEU A 633 15.14 -28.40 -7.52
CA LEU A 633 14.22 -27.52 -6.81
C LEU A 633 14.55 -27.45 -5.31
N ARG A 634 14.90 -28.58 -4.67
CA ARG A 634 15.35 -28.59 -3.26
C ARG A 634 16.67 -27.83 -3.06
N ASP A 635 17.62 -27.99 -3.98
CA ASP A 635 18.91 -27.29 -3.90
C ASP A 635 18.74 -25.78 -4.06
N VAL A 636 17.96 -25.35 -5.06
CA VAL A 636 17.63 -23.94 -5.28
C VAL A 636 16.84 -23.37 -4.09
N GLY A 637 15.83 -24.09 -3.61
CA GLY A 637 14.99 -23.70 -2.49
C GLY A 637 15.78 -23.47 -1.20
N ARG A 638 16.72 -24.36 -0.89
CA ARG A 638 17.64 -24.22 0.24
C ARG A 638 18.53 -22.98 0.09
N ALA A 639 19.13 -22.77 -1.08
CA ALA A 639 19.97 -21.61 -1.33
C ALA A 639 19.19 -20.29 -1.19
N MET A 640 17.95 -20.26 -1.68
CA MET A 640 17.03 -19.14 -1.52
C MET A 640 16.70 -18.88 -0.05
N ARG A 641 16.34 -19.92 0.71
CA ARG A 641 16.04 -19.88 2.14
C ARG A 641 17.19 -19.32 2.98
N GLU A 642 18.42 -19.76 2.72
CA GLU A 642 19.57 -19.47 3.57
C GLU A 642 20.29 -18.17 3.20
N ALA A 643 20.30 -17.77 1.93
CA ALA A 643 21.17 -16.69 1.44
C ALA A 643 20.43 -15.44 0.94
N SER A 644 19.09 -15.43 0.89
CA SER A 644 18.33 -14.25 0.46
C SER A 644 18.34 -13.14 1.51
N ILE A 645 18.42 -11.88 1.04
CA ILE A 645 18.47 -10.68 1.91
C ILE A 645 17.21 -10.51 2.76
N CYS A 646 16.04 -10.87 2.23
CA CYS A 646 14.74 -10.59 2.85
C CYS A 646 13.80 -11.80 2.80
N GLY A 647 12.67 -11.67 3.50
CA GLY A 647 11.66 -12.72 3.64
C GLY A 647 11.15 -13.29 2.31
N LEU A 648 10.98 -12.46 1.26
CA LEU A 648 10.47 -12.93 -0.04
C LEU A 648 11.30 -14.09 -0.59
N GLY A 649 12.62 -13.92 -0.70
CA GLY A 649 13.49 -14.98 -1.19
C GLY A 649 13.57 -16.15 -0.22
N GLN A 650 13.43 -15.90 1.09
CA GLN A 650 13.50 -16.95 2.09
C GLN A 650 12.28 -17.88 2.09
N THR A 651 11.12 -17.37 1.62
CA THR A 651 9.84 -18.09 1.66
C THR A 651 9.31 -18.51 0.28
N ALA A 652 9.86 -17.99 -0.82
CA ALA A 652 9.36 -18.25 -2.17
C ALA A 652 9.32 -19.74 -2.60
N TRP A 653 10.07 -20.60 -1.92
CA TRP A 653 10.08 -22.06 -2.13
C TRP A 653 9.06 -22.82 -1.25
N ASN A 654 8.55 -22.23 -0.16
CA ASN A 654 7.80 -22.93 0.88
C ASN A 654 6.53 -23.65 0.37
N ALA A 655 5.74 -22.99 -0.47
CA ALA A 655 4.53 -23.57 -1.03
C ALA A 655 4.84 -24.75 -1.97
N VAL A 656 5.95 -24.68 -2.71
CA VAL A 656 6.37 -25.79 -3.59
C VAL A 656 6.92 -26.95 -2.77
N GLU A 657 7.76 -26.66 -1.76
CA GLU A 657 8.27 -27.66 -0.83
C GLU A 657 7.15 -28.44 -0.15
N SER A 658 6.20 -27.73 0.46
CA SER A 658 5.08 -28.34 1.16
C SER A 658 4.13 -29.11 0.24
N ALA A 659 3.96 -28.68 -1.01
CA ALA A 659 3.18 -29.45 -1.98
C ALA A 659 3.85 -30.79 -2.32
N ILE A 660 5.18 -30.80 -2.50
CA ILE A 660 5.93 -32.03 -2.74
C ILE A 660 5.88 -32.91 -1.49
N ASP A 661 6.25 -32.37 -0.32
CA ASP A 661 6.49 -33.14 0.89
C ASP A 661 5.20 -33.58 1.61
N ARG A 662 4.12 -32.79 1.54
CA ARG A 662 2.88 -33.05 2.29
C ARG A 662 1.73 -33.54 1.42
N LEU A 663 1.70 -33.16 0.14
CA LEU A 663 0.63 -33.53 -0.78
C LEU A 663 1.04 -34.60 -1.81
N GLY A 664 2.31 -35.02 -1.81
CA GLY A 664 2.83 -35.96 -2.81
C GLY A 664 2.79 -35.38 -4.22
N ALA A 665 2.99 -34.07 -4.38
CA ALA A 665 3.01 -33.47 -5.71
C ALA A 665 4.16 -34.06 -6.53
N TYR A 666 3.84 -34.55 -7.73
CA TYR A 666 4.78 -35.17 -8.68
C TYR A 666 5.29 -36.57 -8.27
N GLU A 667 4.73 -37.20 -7.23
CA GLU A 667 4.98 -38.62 -6.91
C GLU A 667 4.40 -39.58 -7.95
#